data_AF-K1QLA8-F1
#
_entry.id   AF-K1QLA8-F1
#
_cell.length_a   1.000
_cell.length_b   1.000
_cell.length_c   1.000
_cell.angle_alpha   90.00
_cell.angle_beta   90.00
_cell.angle_gamma   90.00
#
_symmetry.space_group_name_H-M   'P 1'
#
loop_
_entity.id
_entity.type
_entity.pdbx_description
1 polymer ?
#
loop_
_entity_poly.entity_id
_entity_poly.type
_entity_poly.pdbx_seq_one_letter_code
_entity_poly.pdbx_strand_id
1 'polypeptide(L)'
;MDGNSKKEKIAAARKKLKKFKQSSGNNSTKSSASQSKDAKKQKMPEVSETARNSTPEVPVQTDKTKEEKSQSMPTQLETEMQTTGSTESLHQLSRQLNGLISEPQSMEEEDDSNSNYIETRNKELASQLQKQKEENHKLQKQVQQAREHAQSLQSQLDQEMETSTEKQRKEVGPLREQLQVHIQTIGILVAEKTELQSQLSQSQKIASQRLSEIEDISSRLKTSRQRMGDLERSLATANNSAQQFEKSSKEFAREVDRLKMDLHKSSKSAEDLQQQVEELVGELQSKKFECSQLEESVRDYRSKAEMAELYVQQSSGQTENKEQTLQAMEIQRRETEALRTELAEITSLTEEREKLVTREHDLEVAVLELQEKLQNIDSEQTSQMNDSARQSEERISQLTSEQADLKQQLEAQVRDNANLSRLMEEKEERISDLEGSLSQLRREAADASQLLEGVQNDKTALSRALTQNRDLKQQLVELQNGFVKMSNDNMELMTKVQSEQHSSRELLCRLSQQDEEIKQLKEMDMIDALTTQNSELRTMLIKSSEKSENNESSPMEVDSERDELITSLQKTVRHLEVEREQLNQNLKDQRELSDKLSVNLADMQEEIIKQSNGKPPKRTAVSSLEYTKLENALEMIEGKREYISLYHHQRALLQQREAQKNDYISHLARDREEIQGKLSELQLLVMQLLGEKNMLDHYHEQSLTGSLRQLEEQQFQQYPTNGHHPGITNGNADWPDYTSSESEAESEVEAVVGPVHSDRNESAAESRLHPGIPESEKHHHHPHHHHHSHQPHSEEQPAKDNHTANKILHLLSEIGHSNLIDHNMDDCIDHNFLPCKYCKGQVHIV
;
A
#
# COMPACT_ATOMS: atom_id res chain seq x y z
N MET A 1 -23.37 -33.40 -65.44
CA MET A 1 -21.91 -33.56 -65.67
C MET A 1 -21.21 -34.25 -64.49
N ASP A 2 -21.85 -35.21 -63.82
CA ASP A 2 -21.67 -35.36 -62.35
C ASP A 2 -20.68 -36.48 -61.95
N GLY A 3 -20.12 -37.19 -62.93
CA GLY A 3 -19.19 -38.29 -62.71
C GLY A 3 -17.85 -37.88 -62.09
N ASN A 4 -17.33 -36.68 -62.42
CA ASN A 4 -16.02 -36.25 -61.94
C ASN A 4 -16.03 -35.79 -60.48
N SER A 5 -16.95 -34.90 -60.07
CA SER A 5 -17.03 -34.43 -58.68
C SER A 5 -17.19 -35.59 -57.67
N LYS A 6 -17.93 -36.64 -58.05
CA LYS A 6 -18.10 -37.84 -57.21
C LYS A 6 -16.81 -38.68 -57.13
N LYS A 7 -16.07 -38.87 -58.24
CA LYS A 7 -14.74 -39.51 -58.23
C LYS A 7 -13.72 -38.74 -57.40
N GLU A 8 -13.73 -37.41 -57.50
CA GLU A 8 -12.78 -36.52 -56.84
C GLU A 8 -13.00 -36.46 -55.32
N LYS A 9 -14.26 -36.38 -54.88
CA LYS A 9 -14.64 -36.52 -53.45
C LYS A 9 -14.27 -37.90 -52.88
N ILE A 10 -14.42 -38.97 -53.66
CA ILE A 10 -13.96 -40.33 -53.28
C ILE A 10 -12.43 -40.41 -53.21
N ALA A 11 -11.70 -39.74 -54.12
CA ALA A 11 -10.24 -39.67 -54.07
C ALA A 11 -9.74 -38.91 -52.83
N ALA A 12 -10.37 -37.77 -52.49
CA ALA A 12 -10.09 -37.01 -51.28
C ALA A 12 -10.36 -37.83 -50.00
N ALA A 13 -11.49 -38.55 -49.94
CA ALA A 13 -11.80 -39.47 -48.84
C ALA A 13 -10.77 -40.60 -48.69
N ARG A 14 -10.36 -41.23 -49.80
CA ARG A 14 -9.27 -42.23 -49.80
C ARG A 14 -7.92 -41.65 -49.36
N LYS A 15 -7.62 -40.38 -49.70
CA LYS A 15 -6.39 -39.68 -49.28
C LYS A 15 -6.39 -39.40 -47.77
N LYS A 16 -7.53 -38.99 -47.19
CA LYS A 16 -7.72 -38.85 -45.73
C LYS A 16 -7.61 -40.20 -45.00
N LEU A 17 -8.28 -41.25 -45.50
CA LEU A 17 -8.22 -42.59 -44.93
C LEU A 17 -6.79 -43.19 -44.95
N LYS A 18 -6.00 -42.90 -45.99
CA LYS A 18 -4.59 -43.32 -46.07
C LYS A 18 -3.72 -42.63 -45.02
N LYS A 19 -3.90 -41.33 -44.75
CA LYS A 19 -3.23 -40.63 -43.64
C LYS A 19 -3.60 -41.25 -42.28
N PHE A 20 -4.88 -41.52 -42.03
CA PHE A 20 -5.33 -42.11 -40.76
C PHE A 20 -4.72 -43.51 -40.53
N LYS A 21 -4.62 -44.35 -41.57
CA LYS A 21 -3.96 -45.67 -41.48
C LYS A 21 -2.44 -45.62 -41.33
N GLN A 22 -1.76 -44.51 -41.65
CA GLN A 22 -0.33 -44.36 -41.39
C GLN A 22 -0.03 -43.91 -39.95
N SER A 23 -1.00 -43.30 -39.24
CA SER A 23 -0.82 -42.83 -37.86
C SER A 23 -1.06 -43.90 -36.79
N SER A 24 -1.60 -45.07 -37.16
CA SER A 24 -2.06 -46.12 -36.22
C SER A 24 -1.21 -47.40 -36.31
N GLY A 25 0.07 -47.28 -36.67
CA GLY A 25 0.89 -48.41 -37.10
C GLY A 25 2.37 -48.33 -36.70
N ASN A 26 2.67 -48.16 -35.41
CA ASN A 26 3.96 -48.57 -34.83
C ASN A 26 3.89 -48.70 -33.30
N ASN A 27 3.64 -49.92 -32.81
CA ASN A 27 4.45 -50.57 -31.76
C ASN A 27 3.80 -51.90 -31.33
N SER A 28 4.34 -53.01 -31.81
CA SER A 28 4.17 -54.33 -31.21
C SER A 28 5.29 -55.27 -31.68
N THR A 29 5.55 -56.31 -30.89
CA THR A 29 6.57 -57.36 -31.08
C THR A 29 8.03 -56.94 -30.82
N LYS A 30 8.85 -57.71 -30.09
CA LYS A 30 8.56 -59.00 -29.42
C LYS A 30 9.50 -59.32 -28.23
N SER A 31 8.98 -60.18 -27.35
CA SER A 31 9.63 -61.17 -26.46
C SER A 31 11.08 -61.56 -26.79
N SER A 32 11.93 -62.00 -25.84
CA SER A 32 11.68 -62.89 -24.69
C SER A 32 12.71 -62.63 -23.54
N ALA A 33 12.80 -63.33 -22.39
CA ALA A 33 12.40 -64.69 -22.03
C ALA A 33 12.12 -64.92 -20.52
N SER A 34 11.78 -66.17 -20.18
CA SER A 34 11.25 -66.64 -18.89
C SER A 34 12.32 -67.13 -17.89
N GLN A 35 12.01 -67.02 -16.58
CA GLN A 35 12.35 -67.89 -15.43
C GLN A 35 12.29 -67.01 -14.15
N SER A 36 11.71 -67.31 -12.97
CA SER A 36 11.10 -68.45 -12.28
C SER A 36 11.80 -68.61 -10.92
N LYS A 37 11.05 -68.87 -9.83
CA LYS A 37 11.55 -69.08 -8.44
C LYS A 37 12.02 -67.78 -7.73
N ASP A 38 12.11 -67.69 -6.40
CA ASP A 38 11.77 -68.68 -5.35
C ASP A 38 11.13 -68.01 -4.10
N ALA A 39 10.72 -68.82 -3.13
CA ALA A 39 9.89 -68.44 -1.98
C ALA A 39 10.68 -68.07 -0.70
N LYS A 40 9.89 -67.66 0.33
CA LYS A 40 10.17 -67.45 1.78
C LYS A 40 10.37 -65.98 2.22
N LYS A 41 10.08 -65.53 3.46
CA LYS A 41 9.18 -65.94 4.59
C LYS A 41 9.86 -65.48 5.90
N GLN A 42 9.19 -64.62 6.69
CA GLN A 42 9.30 -64.39 8.16
C GLN A 42 9.03 -62.91 8.50
N LYS A 43 8.47 -62.50 9.66
CA LYS A 43 7.56 -63.17 10.62
C LYS A 43 6.97 -62.09 11.58
N MET A 44 5.71 -62.21 11.99
CA MET A 44 5.12 -61.50 13.16
C MET A 44 5.39 -62.32 14.47
N PRO A 45 4.89 -62.00 15.69
CA PRO A 45 4.01 -60.90 16.19
C PRO A 45 4.59 -60.22 17.47
N GLU A 46 3.90 -59.63 18.47
CA GLU A 46 2.49 -59.30 18.86
C GLU A 46 2.58 -57.99 19.72
N VAL A 47 1.73 -56.94 19.65
CA VAL A 47 0.33 -56.72 20.13
C VAL A 47 0.18 -56.37 21.63
N SER A 48 -0.85 -55.55 21.92
CA SER A 48 -1.42 -55.09 23.20
C SER A 48 -0.78 -53.86 23.88
N GLU A 49 -1.51 -52.92 24.48
CA GLU A 49 -2.78 -52.20 24.22
C GLU A 49 -3.27 -51.59 25.56
N THR A 50 -4.12 -50.55 25.49
CA THR A 50 -4.91 -49.95 26.58
C THR A 50 -4.19 -49.12 27.67
N ALA A 51 -4.83 -48.17 28.37
CA ALA A 51 -5.85 -47.17 27.97
C ALA A 51 -6.15 -46.19 29.14
N ARG A 52 -6.42 -44.90 28.83
CA ARG A 52 -7.21 -43.92 29.64
C ARG A 52 -6.63 -43.47 31.00
N ASN A 53 -7.13 -42.40 31.65
CA ASN A 53 -7.49 -41.04 31.19
C ASN A 53 -7.68 -40.09 32.41
N SER A 54 -7.83 -38.79 32.15
CA SER A 54 -8.55 -37.78 32.98
C SER A 54 -7.80 -36.96 34.07
N THR A 55 -8.25 -35.70 34.15
CA THR A 55 -7.97 -34.53 35.02
C THR A 55 -8.63 -34.65 36.43
N PRO A 56 -8.55 -33.70 37.42
CA PRO A 56 -8.67 -32.22 37.26
C PRO A 56 -7.98 -31.22 38.26
N GLU A 57 -8.02 -29.95 37.85
CA GLU A 57 -8.25 -28.69 38.64
C GLU A 57 -7.23 -28.11 39.67
N VAL A 58 -7.58 -26.90 40.15
CA VAL A 58 -6.81 -25.82 40.81
C VAL A 58 -7.70 -25.25 41.98
N PRO A 59 -7.57 -24.03 42.60
CA PRO A 59 -6.57 -22.92 42.56
C PRO A 59 -6.17 -22.32 43.96
N VAL A 60 -5.60 -21.11 43.96
CA VAL A 60 -5.65 -20.02 45.01
C VAL A 60 -4.48 -19.86 46.01
N GLN A 61 -3.66 -18.81 45.78
CA GLN A 61 -3.12 -17.75 46.68
C GLN A 61 -2.45 -18.13 48.06
N THR A 62 -1.63 -17.31 48.76
CA THR A 62 -1.28 -15.87 48.65
C THR A 62 0.10 -15.55 49.29
N ASP A 63 0.77 -14.54 48.74
CA ASP A 63 1.54 -13.46 49.43
C ASP A 63 2.96 -13.64 50.05
N LYS A 64 3.61 -12.47 50.20
CA LYS A 64 4.97 -12.09 50.63
C LYS A 64 5.80 -13.03 51.53
N THR A 65 7.09 -13.10 51.20
CA THR A 65 8.15 -12.43 52.01
C THR A 65 9.38 -12.10 51.16
N LYS A 66 10.17 -11.11 51.60
CA LYS A 66 11.38 -10.59 50.95
C LYS A 66 12.28 -9.98 52.03
N GLU A 67 13.60 -10.11 51.89
CA GLU A 67 14.62 -9.63 52.85
C GLU A 67 14.55 -10.29 54.26
N GLU A 68 15.61 -10.35 55.07
CA GLU A 68 16.96 -9.78 54.95
C GLU A 68 18.09 -10.74 55.48
N LYS A 69 19.29 -10.20 55.72
CA LYS A 69 20.56 -10.91 56.02
C LYS A 69 20.51 -11.76 57.29
N SER A 70 21.26 -12.86 57.31
CA SER A 70 21.64 -13.59 58.53
C SER A 70 23.16 -13.59 58.74
N GLN A 71 23.57 -13.11 59.92
CA GLN A 71 24.89 -13.31 60.51
C GLN A 71 24.71 -13.65 62.00
N SER A 72 25.73 -14.28 62.59
CA SER A 72 25.87 -14.63 64.02
C SER A 72 25.14 -15.89 64.54
N MET A 73 25.91 -16.64 65.35
CA MET A 73 25.57 -17.61 66.41
C MET A 73 24.57 -18.76 66.15
N PRO A 74 25.04 -20.04 66.10
CA PRO A 74 24.16 -21.21 66.27
C PRO A 74 23.77 -21.39 67.75
N THR A 75 22.57 -21.94 68.00
CA THR A 75 22.08 -22.26 69.35
C THR A 75 21.60 -23.72 69.42
N GLN A 76 22.11 -24.44 70.42
CA GLN A 76 21.64 -25.67 71.07
C GLN A 76 20.70 -26.65 70.33
N LEU A 77 21.20 -27.88 70.14
CA LEU A 77 20.52 -29.15 70.47
C LEU A 77 21.62 -30.03 71.09
N GLU A 78 21.74 -30.11 72.41
CA GLU A 78 21.02 -31.06 73.28
C GLU A 78 21.22 -32.54 72.90
N THR A 79 22.30 -33.13 73.42
CA THR A 79 22.34 -34.54 73.82
C THR A 79 23.12 -34.65 75.14
N GLU A 80 22.65 -35.46 76.07
CA GLU A 80 23.13 -35.50 77.45
C GLU A 80 24.41 -36.33 77.61
N MET A 81 25.41 -35.84 78.36
CA MET A 81 26.22 -36.69 79.23
C MET A 81 26.70 -35.93 80.47
N GLN A 82 26.26 -36.43 81.63
CA GLN A 82 26.28 -35.78 82.93
C GLN A 82 27.68 -35.43 83.46
N THR A 83 27.89 -34.16 83.83
CA THR A 83 29.06 -33.69 84.60
C THR A 83 28.88 -33.93 86.11
N THR A 84 28.69 -35.19 86.50
CA THR A 84 28.45 -35.59 87.90
C THR A 84 29.67 -36.26 88.54
N GLY A 85 30.18 -35.72 89.65
CA GLY A 85 31.08 -36.45 90.56
C GLY A 85 32.49 -35.87 90.80
N SER A 86 32.61 -34.59 91.21
CA SER A 86 33.88 -34.08 91.78
C SER A 86 33.72 -33.13 92.99
N THR A 87 32.48 -32.92 93.46
CA THR A 87 32.19 -32.15 94.70
C THR A 87 31.98 -33.06 95.91
N GLU A 88 31.62 -34.34 95.69
CA GLU A 88 31.38 -35.29 96.77
C GLU A 88 32.66 -35.78 97.44
N SER A 89 33.76 -35.95 96.68
CA SER A 89 35.09 -36.29 97.19
C SER A 89 35.62 -35.26 98.20
N LEU A 90 35.42 -33.96 97.94
CA LEU A 90 35.78 -32.87 98.86
C LEU A 90 34.92 -32.88 100.13
N HIS A 91 33.62 -33.18 100.03
CA HIS A 91 32.76 -33.34 101.21
C HIS A 91 33.08 -34.62 102.02
N GLN A 92 33.52 -35.70 101.37
CA GLN A 92 33.88 -36.95 102.04
C GLN A 92 35.18 -36.79 102.84
N LEU A 93 36.20 -36.14 102.27
CA LEU A 93 37.42 -35.75 102.99
C LEU A 93 37.13 -34.78 104.16
N SER A 94 36.25 -33.79 103.95
CA SER A 94 35.83 -32.87 105.00
C SER A 94 35.12 -33.57 106.18
N ARG A 95 34.30 -34.60 105.91
CA ARG A 95 33.67 -35.41 106.96
C ARG A 95 34.66 -36.33 107.69
N GLN A 96 35.69 -36.83 107.01
CA GLN A 96 36.73 -37.66 107.65
C GLN A 96 37.68 -36.84 108.54
N LEU A 97 37.98 -35.59 108.19
CA LEU A 97 38.82 -34.71 109.01
C LEU A 97 38.19 -34.31 110.36
N ASN A 98 36.87 -34.16 110.43
CA ASN A 98 36.16 -33.84 111.67
C ASN A 98 36.03 -35.04 112.65
N GLY A 99 36.43 -36.25 112.25
CA GLY A 99 36.32 -37.46 113.08
C GLY A 99 37.55 -37.81 113.92
N LEU A 100 38.63 -37.01 113.85
CA LEU A 100 39.94 -37.33 114.45
C LEU A 100 40.38 -36.32 115.54
N ILE A 101 39.47 -35.46 116.01
CA ILE A 101 39.72 -34.55 117.14
C ILE A 101 38.84 -35.00 118.31
N SER A 102 39.36 -35.92 119.11
CA SER A 102 38.84 -36.28 120.44
C SER A 102 39.98 -36.89 121.25
N GLU A 103 40.26 -36.31 122.42
CA GLU A 103 41.21 -36.86 123.39
C GLU A 103 40.66 -38.17 123.99
N PRO A 104 41.56 -39.00 124.52
CA PRO A 104 41.47 -39.17 125.98
C PRO A 104 42.82 -39.01 126.68
N GLN A 105 42.79 -38.36 127.84
CA GLN A 105 43.82 -38.52 128.87
C GLN A 105 43.57 -39.81 129.66
N SER A 106 44.60 -40.63 129.87
CA SER A 106 44.67 -41.58 130.98
C SER A 106 46.14 -41.85 131.33
N MET A 107 46.43 -41.98 132.63
CA MET A 107 47.78 -42.15 133.18
C MET A 107 48.25 -43.61 133.13
N GLU A 108 49.57 -43.80 133.27
CA GLU A 108 50.26 -45.04 133.72
C GLU A 108 50.08 -46.30 132.82
N GLU A 109 51.09 -47.15 132.57
CA GLU A 109 52.44 -47.35 133.13
C GLU A 109 53.44 -47.77 131.99
N GLU A 110 54.69 -48.16 132.33
CA GLU A 110 55.77 -48.49 131.37
C GLU A 110 55.63 -49.88 130.71
N ASP A 111 55.96 -50.03 129.41
CA ASP A 111 56.90 -51.08 128.92
C ASP A 111 57.31 -50.94 127.42
N ASP A 112 58.44 -51.55 127.03
CA ASP A 112 59.15 -51.41 125.74
C ASP A 112 58.44 -52.04 124.51
N SER A 113 57.35 -52.80 124.73
CA SER A 113 56.63 -53.51 123.66
C SER A 113 56.04 -52.58 122.57
N ASN A 114 55.75 -51.33 122.90
CA ASN A 114 55.16 -50.37 121.96
C ASN A 114 56.15 -49.90 120.88
N SER A 115 57.45 -49.87 121.19
CA SER A 115 58.51 -49.44 120.26
C SER A 115 58.59 -50.33 119.02
N ASN A 116 58.61 -51.64 119.23
CA ASN A 116 58.68 -52.66 118.18
C ASN A 116 57.40 -52.70 117.31
N TYR A 117 56.24 -52.44 117.92
CA TYR A 117 54.97 -52.30 117.19
C TYR A 117 54.95 -51.05 116.29
N ILE A 118 55.45 -49.91 116.77
CA ILE A 118 55.57 -48.68 115.98
C ILE A 118 56.60 -48.85 114.85
N GLU A 119 57.74 -49.50 115.09
CA GLU A 119 58.75 -49.71 114.05
C GLU A 119 58.28 -50.67 112.95
N THR A 120 57.61 -51.76 113.31
CA THR A 120 57.00 -52.68 112.34
C THR A 120 55.87 -52.02 111.55
N ARG A 121 55.00 -51.25 112.21
CA ARG A 121 53.94 -50.47 111.54
C ARG A 121 54.49 -49.38 110.62
N ASN A 122 55.61 -48.74 110.97
CA ASN A 122 56.29 -47.77 110.09
C ASN A 122 56.94 -48.46 108.87
N LYS A 123 57.54 -49.64 109.04
CA LYS A 123 58.03 -50.46 107.91
C LYS A 123 56.88 -50.91 106.99
N GLU A 124 55.73 -51.26 107.56
CA GLU A 124 54.53 -51.60 106.79
C GLU A 124 53.98 -50.39 106.04
N LEU A 125 53.81 -49.23 106.70
CA LEU A 125 53.37 -47.99 106.06
C LEU A 125 54.32 -47.53 104.95
N ALA A 126 55.64 -47.67 105.13
CA ALA A 126 56.61 -47.40 104.09
C ALA A 126 56.47 -48.35 102.88
N SER A 127 56.21 -49.65 103.13
CA SER A 127 55.93 -50.64 102.09
C SER A 127 54.62 -50.36 101.34
N GLN A 128 53.54 -50.03 102.07
CA GLN A 128 52.26 -49.63 101.49
C GLN A 128 52.39 -48.34 100.66
N LEU A 129 53.14 -47.34 101.14
CA LEU A 129 53.43 -46.10 100.41
C LEU A 129 54.28 -46.36 99.16
N GLN A 130 55.27 -47.26 99.23
CA GLN A 130 56.07 -47.65 98.07
C GLN A 130 55.21 -48.37 97.02
N LYS A 131 54.37 -49.32 97.44
CA LYS A 131 53.40 -49.98 96.56
C LYS A 131 52.44 -48.98 95.91
N GLN A 132 51.90 -48.03 96.68
CA GLN A 132 51.05 -46.96 96.14
C GLN A 132 51.79 -46.05 95.17
N LYS A 133 53.09 -45.77 95.36
CA LYS A 133 53.91 -45.02 94.40
C LYS A 133 54.11 -45.81 93.10
N GLU A 134 54.35 -47.12 93.19
CA GLU A 134 54.50 -48.00 92.03
C GLU A 134 53.17 -48.16 91.25
N GLU A 135 52.04 -48.30 91.97
CA GLU A 135 50.70 -48.30 91.39
C GLU A 135 50.35 -46.96 90.74
N ASN A 136 50.64 -45.82 91.39
CA ASN A 136 50.46 -44.50 90.78
C ASN A 136 51.37 -44.30 89.56
N HIS A 137 52.63 -44.75 89.59
CA HIS A 137 53.53 -44.66 88.43
C HIS A 137 53.06 -45.54 87.26
N LYS A 138 52.48 -46.71 87.55
CA LYS A 138 51.84 -47.58 86.55
C LYS A 138 50.59 -46.93 85.95
N LEU A 139 49.72 -46.34 86.78
CA LEU A 139 48.55 -45.59 86.34
C LEU A 139 48.94 -44.35 85.53
N GLN A 140 49.97 -43.61 85.94
CA GLN A 140 50.48 -42.45 85.21
C GLN A 140 51.02 -42.84 83.82
N LYS A 141 51.72 -43.98 83.72
CA LYS A 141 52.12 -44.56 82.42
C LYS A 141 50.92 -44.96 81.56
N GLN A 142 49.90 -45.58 82.14
CA GLN A 142 48.67 -45.94 81.41
C GLN A 142 47.89 -44.69 80.94
N VAL A 143 47.80 -43.65 81.76
CA VAL A 143 47.20 -42.35 81.39
C VAL A 143 48.00 -41.66 80.29
N GLN A 144 49.34 -41.72 80.34
CA GLN A 144 50.19 -41.16 79.29
C GLN A 144 50.03 -41.92 77.96
N GLN A 145 50.05 -43.25 78.00
CA GLN A 145 49.79 -44.09 76.82
C GLN A 145 48.38 -43.86 76.25
N ALA A 146 47.36 -43.69 77.09
CA ALA A 146 46.00 -43.36 76.65
C ALA A 146 45.92 -41.96 76.00
N ARG A 147 46.68 -40.97 76.49
CA ARG A 147 46.79 -39.65 75.88
C ARG A 147 47.49 -39.69 74.53
N GLU A 148 48.61 -40.40 74.43
CA GLU A 148 49.37 -40.59 73.18
C GLU A 148 48.51 -41.32 72.13
N HIS A 149 47.76 -42.34 72.55
CA HIS A 149 46.81 -43.04 71.70
C HIS A 149 45.65 -42.14 71.25
N ALA A 150 45.09 -41.31 72.14
CA ALA A 150 44.04 -40.35 71.80
C ALA A 150 44.54 -39.25 70.85
N GLN A 151 45.76 -38.75 71.04
CA GLN A 151 46.39 -37.80 70.12
C GLN A 151 46.69 -38.42 68.75
N SER A 152 47.12 -39.68 68.71
CA SER A 152 47.32 -40.42 67.47
C SER A 152 46.00 -40.62 66.70
N LEU A 153 44.93 -41.03 67.39
CA LEU A 153 43.58 -41.14 66.81
C LEU A 153 43.02 -39.80 66.34
N GLN A 154 43.23 -38.71 67.09
CA GLN A 154 42.81 -37.38 66.67
C GLN A 154 43.54 -36.95 65.40
N SER A 155 44.86 -37.12 65.34
CA SER A 155 45.69 -36.82 64.16
C SER A 155 45.26 -37.66 62.93
N GLN A 156 44.92 -38.94 63.13
CA GLN A 156 44.36 -39.80 62.08
C GLN A 156 42.98 -39.31 61.60
N LEU A 157 42.09 -38.94 62.51
CA LEU A 157 40.77 -38.39 62.17
C LEU A 157 40.88 -37.06 61.42
N ASP A 158 41.76 -36.17 61.86
CA ASP A 158 42.01 -34.89 61.21
C ASP A 158 42.59 -35.10 59.79
N GLN A 159 43.50 -36.07 59.62
CA GLN A 159 44.06 -36.46 58.32
C GLN A 159 43.03 -37.14 57.40
N GLU A 160 42.13 -37.98 57.94
CA GLU A 160 41.04 -38.57 57.16
C GLU A 160 40.02 -37.49 56.74
N MET A 161 39.71 -36.52 57.60
CA MET A 161 38.85 -35.37 57.26
C MET A 161 39.49 -34.45 56.22
N GLU A 162 40.79 -34.15 56.33
CA GLU A 162 41.51 -33.35 55.33
C GLU A 162 41.57 -34.09 53.98
N THR A 163 41.99 -35.35 53.95
CA THR A 163 42.05 -36.13 52.70
C THR A 163 40.66 -36.42 52.10
N SER A 164 39.61 -36.54 52.91
CA SER A 164 38.22 -36.66 52.45
C SER A 164 37.72 -35.36 51.82
N THR A 165 37.92 -34.21 52.48
CA THR A 165 37.54 -32.90 51.91
C THR A 165 38.40 -32.52 50.70
N GLU A 166 39.65 -32.95 50.62
CA GLU A 166 40.50 -32.75 49.44
C GLU A 166 40.04 -33.62 48.24
N LYS A 167 39.66 -34.88 48.47
CA LYS A 167 38.99 -35.72 47.44
C LYS A 167 37.69 -35.07 46.96
N GLN A 168 36.84 -34.63 47.89
CA GLN A 168 35.58 -33.96 47.55
C GLN A 168 35.82 -32.67 46.73
N ARG A 169 36.86 -31.87 47.04
CA ARG A 169 37.26 -30.72 46.22
C ARG A 169 37.71 -31.13 44.82
N LYS A 170 38.52 -32.19 44.69
CA LYS A 170 39.03 -32.72 43.42
C LYS A 170 37.92 -33.30 42.53
N GLU A 171 36.86 -33.84 43.10
CA GLU A 171 35.70 -34.37 42.37
C GLU A 171 34.67 -33.27 42.03
N VAL A 172 34.33 -32.40 43.00
CA VAL A 172 33.28 -31.38 42.82
C VAL A 172 33.75 -30.18 41.97
N GLY A 173 35.05 -29.86 41.96
CA GLY A 173 35.61 -28.77 41.15
C GLY A 173 35.33 -28.93 39.65
N PRO A 174 35.84 -30.00 38.99
CA PRO A 174 35.62 -30.24 37.57
C PRO A 174 34.14 -30.37 37.19
N LEU A 175 33.31 -30.95 38.06
CA LEU A 175 31.86 -31.06 37.83
C LEU A 175 31.16 -29.68 37.85
N ARG A 176 31.62 -28.74 38.69
CA ARG A 176 31.13 -27.35 38.70
C ARG A 176 31.59 -26.59 37.46
N GLU A 177 32.83 -26.77 37.04
CA GLU A 177 33.37 -26.16 35.82
C GLU A 177 32.63 -26.66 34.58
N GLN A 178 32.40 -27.98 34.47
CA GLN A 178 31.61 -28.57 33.40
C GLN A 178 30.16 -28.06 33.40
N LEU A 179 29.52 -27.96 34.57
CA LEU A 179 28.17 -27.38 34.70
C LEU A 179 28.14 -25.91 34.26
N GLN A 180 29.14 -25.11 34.64
CA GLN A 180 29.26 -23.71 34.23
C GLN A 180 29.41 -23.58 32.71
N VAL A 181 30.24 -24.42 32.08
CA VAL A 181 30.38 -24.48 30.61
C VAL A 181 29.05 -24.87 29.96
N HIS A 182 28.34 -25.90 30.47
CA HIS A 182 27.04 -26.29 29.94
C HIS A 182 25.98 -25.19 30.08
N ILE A 183 25.93 -24.47 31.21
CA ILE A 183 25.04 -23.31 31.39
C ILE A 183 25.36 -22.21 30.35
N GLN A 184 26.64 -21.92 30.12
CA GLN A 184 27.06 -20.94 29.11
C GLN A 184 26.72 -21.40 27.68
N THR A 185 26.94 -22.68 27.34
CA THR A 185 26.56 -23.25 26.03
C THR A 185 25.05 -23.20 25.81
N ILE A 186 24.24 -23.54 26.83
CA ILE A 186 22.78 -23.43 26.77
C ILE A 186 22.35 -21.97 26.59
N GLY A 187 23.00 -21.03 27.30
CA GLY A 187 22.74 -19.59 27.15
C GLY A 187 22.99 -19.09 25.72
N ILE A 188 24.11 -19.50 25.10
CA ILE A 188 24.43 -19.19 23.70
C ILE A 188 23.39 -19.80 22.76
N LEU A 189 23.10 -21.09 22.87
CA LEU A 189 22.12 -21.78 22.02
C LEU A 189 20.70 -21.23 22.15
N VAL A 190 20.31 -20.76 23.34
CA VAL A 190 19.01 -20.09 23.54
C VAL A 190 19.01 -18.71 22.88
N ALA A 191 20.10 -17.93 23.00
CA ALA A 191 20.22 -16.64 22.32
C ALA A 191 20.20 -16.80 20.78
N GLU A 192 21.02 -17.69 20.23
CA GLU A 192 21.06 -18.03 18.80
C GLU A 192 19.69 -18.51 18.29
N LYS A 193 19.02 -19.40 19.03
CA LYS A 193 17.66 -19.85 18.68
C LYS A 193 16.67 -18.68 18.67
N THR A 194 16.71 -17.80 19.67
CA THR A 194 15.81 -16.63 19.74
C THR A 194 16.09 -15.65 18.61
N GLU A 195 17.35 -15.40 18.28
CA GLU A 195 17.73 -14.55 17.15
C GLU A 195 17.27 -15.16 15.81
N LEU A 196 17.58 -16.43 15.54
CA LEU A 196 17.17 -17.14 14.32
C LEU A 196 15.64 -17.21 14.21
N GLN A 197 14.90 -17.39 15.32
CA GLN A 197 13.44 -17.36 15.33
C GLN A 197 12.88 -15.97 15.04
N SER A 198 13.55 -14.90 15.50
CA SER A 198 13.22 -13.51 15.16
C SER A 198 13.50 -13.20 13.69
N GLN A 199 14.68 -13.57 13.19
CA GLN A 199 15.07 -13.40 11.78
C GLN A 199 14.13 -14.18 10.84
N LEU A 200 13.75 -15.41 11.20
CA LEU A 200 12.78 -16.23 10.45
C LEU A 200 11.40 -15.57 10.42
N SER A 201 10.90 -15.09 11.57
CA SER A 201 9.60 -14.40 11.65
C SER A 201 9.59 -13.10 10.83
N GLN A 202 10.67 -12.32 10.88
CA GLN A 202 10.84 -11.12 10.07
C GLN A 202 10.89 -11.45 8.57
N SER A 203 11.65 -12.47 8.18
CA SER A 203 11.75 -12.95 6.79
C SER A 203 10.40 -13.44 6.26
N GLN A 204 9.68 -14.24 7.05
CA GLN A 204 8.33 -14.71 6.72
C GLN A 204 7.34 -13.55 6.57
N LYS A 205 7.41 -12.53 7.43
CA LYS A 205 6.59 -11.31 7.31
C LYS A 205 6.89 -10.56 6.01
N ILE A 206 8.16 -10.34 5.68
CA ILE A 206 8.59 -9.68 4.44
C ILE A 206 8.12 -10.49 3.22
N ALA A 207 8.26 -11.82 3.23
CA ALA A 207 7.77 -12.70 2.17
C ALA A 207 6.24 -12.58 1.98
N SER A 208 5.46 -12.57 3.07
CA SER A 208 4.01 -12.39 3.00
C SER A 208 3.60 -11.03 2.45
N GLN A 209 4.34 -9.96 2.78
CA GLN A 209 4.11 -8.63 2.21
C GLN A 209 4.42 -8.62 0.69
N ARG A 210 5.55 -9.22 0.27
CA ARG A 210 5.90 -9.29 -1.16
C ARG A 210 4.91 -10.14 -1.97
N LEU A 211 4.30 -11.17 -1.38
CA LEU A 211 3.21 -11.92 -2.02
C LEU A 211 1.98 -11.04 -2.25
N SER A 212 1.55 -10.28 -1.23
CA SER A 212 0.44 -9.30 -1.38
C SER A 212 0.74 -8.25 -2.47
N GLU A 213 1.96 -7.69 -2.50
CA GLU A 213 2.37 -6.73 -3.53
C GLU A 213 2.36 -7.35 -4.94
N ILE A 214 2.73 -8.63 -5.08
CA ILE A 214 2.66 -9.37 -6.36
C ILE A 214 1.21 -9.63 -6.77
N GLU A 215 0.32 -9.97 -5.83
CA GLU A 215 -1.10 -10.15 -6.08
C GLU A 215 -1.78 -8.83 -6.50
N ASP A 216 -1.45 -7.72 -5.84
CA ASP A 216 -1.91 -6.38 -6.21
C ASP A 216 -1.44 -6.00 -7.62
N ILE A 217 -0.15 -6.18 -7.94
CA ILE A 217 0.40 -5.91 -9.28
C ILE A 217 -0.23 -6.82 -10.34
N SER A 218 -0.46 -8.10 -10.01
CA SER A 218 -1.14 -9.06 -10.89
C SER A 218 -2.59 -8.65 -11.19
N SER A 219 -3.32 -8.16 -10.18
CA SER A 219 -4.68 -7.63 -10.36
C SER A 219 -4.70 -6.37 -11.23
N ARG A 220 -3.81 -5.40 -10.98
CA ARG A 220 -3.63 -4.19 -11.81
C ARG A 220 -3.30 -4.56 -13.26
N LEU A 221 -2.42 -5.54 -13.49
CA LEU A 221 -2.05 -6.04 -14.81
C LEU A 221 -3.21 -6.73 -15.52
N LYS A 222 -4.03 -7.52 -14.81
CA LYS A 222 -5.24 -8.15 -15.35
C LYS A 222 -6.26 -7.12 -15.81
N THR A 223 -6.54 -6.10 -15.00
CA THR A 223 -7.45 -4.98 -15.35
C THR A 223 -6.90 -4.16 -16.52
N SER A 224 -5.59 -3.93 -16.58
CA SER A 224 -4.93 -3.25 -17.70
C SER A 224 -5.08 -4.03 -19.02
N ARG A 225 -4.84 -5.35 -18.99
CA ARG A 225 -5.06 -6.25 -20.14
C ARG A 225 -6.53 -6.28 -20.59
N GLN A 226 -7.48 -6.20 -19.65
CA GLN A 226 -8.90 -6.08 -20.00
C GLN A 226 -9.19 -4.74 -20.71
N ARG A 227 -8.77 -3.60 -20.13
CA ARG A 227 -8.93 -2.25 -20.75
C ARG A 227 -8.28 -2.18 -22.14
N MET A 228 -7.16 -2.89 -22.35
CA MET A 228 -6.52 -3.04 -23.66
C MET A 228 -7.42 -3.80 -24.65
N GLY A 229 -7.95 -4.96 -24.29
CA GLY A 229 -8.89 -5.72 -25.14
C GLY A 229 -10.24 -5.03 -25.39
N ASP A 230 -10.69 -4.16 -24.47
CA ASP A 230 -11.84 -3.25 -24.69
C ASP A 230 -11.50 -2.15 -25.72
N LEU A 231 -10.31 -1.55 -25.62
CA LEU A 231 -9.83 -0.55 -26.58
C LEU A 231 -9.61 -1.15 -27.98
N GLU A 232 -9.06 -2.37 -28.07
CA GLU A 232 -8.89 -3.10 -29.34
C GLU A 232 -10.25 -3.37 -30.02
N ARG A 233 -11.25 -3.82 -29.25
CA ARG A 233 -12.62 -3.99 -29.77
C ARG A 233 -13.24 -2.65 -30.19
N SER A 234 -13.05 -1.59 -29.42
CA SER A 234 -13.54 -0.25 -29.79
C SER A 234 -12.86 0.26 -31.08
N LEU A 235 -11.57 0.01 -31.26
CA LEU A 235 -10.79 0.41 -32.43
C LEU A 235 -11.18 -0.40 -33.67
N ALA A 236 -11.43 -1.70 -33.52
CA ALA A 236 -11.95 -2.54 -34.60
C ALA A 236 -13.34 -2.06 -35.07
N THR A 237 -14.25 -1.76 -34.14
CA THR A 237 -15.58 -1.21 -34.46
C THR A 237 -15.47 0.17 -35.13
N ALA A 238 -14.62 1.07 -34.62
CA ALA A 238 -14.41 2.39 -35.21
C ALA A 238 -13.81 2.31 -36.63
N ASN A 239 -12.85 1.42 -36.86
CA ASN A 239 -12.27 1.15 -38.18
C ASN A 239 -13.32 0.59 -39.16
N ASN A 240 -14.18 -0.33 -38.70
CA ASN A 240 -15.28 -0.85 -39.52
C ASN A 240 -16.28 0.25 -39.90
N SER A 241 -16.66 1.13 -38.97
CA SER A 241 -17.53 2.28 -39.29
C SER A 241 -16.84 3.29 -40.23
N ALA A 242 -15.54 3.55 -40.06
CA ALA A 242 -14.79 4.42 -40.96
C ALA A 242 -14.76 3.87 -42.40
N GLN A 243 -14.53 2.56 -42.57
CA GLN A 243 -14.63 1.90 -43.88
C GLN A 243 -16.06 1.90 -44.45
N GLN A 244 -17.10 1.90 -43.62
CA GLN A 244 -18.48 2.04 -44.07
C GLN A 244 -18.77 3.47 -44.56
N PHE A 245 -18.38 4.49 -43.80
CA PHE A 245 -18.48 5.89 -44.23
C PHE A 245 -17.66 6.17 -45.50
N GLU A 246 -16.48 5.56 -45.65
CA GLU A 246 -15.66 5.69 -46.86
C GLU A 246 -16.36 5.06 -48.10
N LYS A 247 -17.05 3.93 -47.93
CA LYS A 247 -17.87 3.30 -49.00
C LYS A 247 -19.05 4.19 -49.38
N SER A 248 -19.85 4.63 -48.41
CA SER A 248 -21.00 5.49 -48.67
C SER A 248 -20.60 6.85 -49.24
N SER A 249 -19.45 7.42 -48.83
CA SER A 249 -18.88 8.62 -49.45
C SER A 249 -18.53 8.41 -50.92
N LYS A 250 -17.92 7.26 -51.28
CA LYS A 250 -17.67 6.87 -52.68
C LYS A 250 -18.96 6.62 -53.47
N GLU A 251 -20.04 6.19 -52.82
CA GLU A 251 -21.36 6.01 -53.44
C GLU A 251 -22.04 7.37 -53.68
N PHE A 252 -22.05 8.27 -52.69
CA PHE A 252 -22.55 9.64 -52.86
C PHE A 252 -21.76 10.42 -53.93
N ALA A 253 -20.43 10.24 -54.02
CA ALA A 253 -19.64 10.86 -55.07
C ALA A 253 -20.07 10.39 -56.48
N ARG A 254 -20.32 9.08 -56.66
CA ARG A 254 -20.85 8.53 -57.93
C ARG A 254 -22.24 9.03 -58.24
N GLU A 255 -23.11 9.15 -57.25
CA GLU A 255 -24.48 9.65 -57.43
C GLU A 255 -24.48 11.15 -57.77
N VAL A 256 -23.62 11.95 -57.13
CA VAL A 256 -23.39 13.35 -57.50
C VAL A 256 -22.90 13.47 -58.95
N ASP A 257 -21.98 12.62 -59.40
CA ASP A 257 -21.52 12.63 -60.79
C ASP A 257 -22.59 12.13 -61.78
N ARG A 258 -23.43 11.15 -61.39
CA ARG A 258 -24.61 10.74 -62.17
C ARG A 258 -25.60 11.90 -62.33
N LEU A 259 -25.93 12.58 -61.24
CA LEU A 259 -26.85 13.72 -61.25
C LEU A 259 -26.31 14.90 -62.06
N LYS A 260 -24.98 15.15 -62.06
CA LYS A 260 -24.36 16.11 -62.99
C LYS A 260 -24.55 15.71 -64.45
N MET A 261 -24.36 14.43 -64.79
CA MET A 261 -24.57 13.93 -66.16
C MET A 261 -26.04 14.03 -66.58
N ASP A 262 -26.98 13.71 -65.70
CA ASP A 262 -28.42 13.78 -66.00
C ASP A 262 -28.90 15.24 -66.09
N LEU A 263 -28.39 16.14 -65.24
CA LEU A 263 -28.60 17.59 -65.36
C LEU A 263 -28.06 18.13 -66.70
N HIS A 264 -26.87 17.72 -67.13
CA HIS A 264 -26.31 18.17 -68.41
C HIS A 264 -27.12 17.67 -69.62
N LYS A 265 -27.64 16.43 -69.57
CA LYS A 265 -28.59 15.92 -70.59
C LYS A 265 -29.87 16.76 -70.61
N SER A 266 -30.41 17.09 -69.44
CA SER A 266 -31.64 17.86 -69.32
C SER A 266 -31.46 19.30 -69.79
N SER A 267 -30.34 19.96 -69.44
CA SER A 267 -29.97 21.29 -69.97
C SER A 267 -29.92 21.27 -71.48
N LYS A 268 -29.18 20.30 -72.07
CA LYS A 268 -29.09 20.19 -73.52
C LYS A 268 -30.46 19.94 -74.17
N SER A 269 -31.29 19.07 -73.59
CA SER A 269 -32.65 18.86 -74.11
C SER A 269 -33.53 20.10 -74.00
N ALA A 270 -33.30 20.99 -73.03
CA ALA A 270 -33.99 22.26 -72.92
C ALA A 270 -33.45 23.29 -73.93
N GLU A 271 -32.14 23.31 -74.19
CA GLU A 271 -31.50 24.10 -75.26
C GLU A 271 -32.02 23.67 -76.66
N ASP A 272 -32.03 22.36 -76.94
CA ASP A 272 -32.53 21.77 -78.18
C ASP A 272 -34.05 22.06 -78.38
N LEU A 273 -34.84 22.13 -77.30
CA LEU A 273 -36.27 22.51 -77.34
C LEU A 273 -36.48 24.02 -77.46
N GLN A 274 -35.67 24.85 -76.80
CA GLN A 274 -35.72 26.30 -76.93
C GLN A 274 -35.42 26.71 -78.38
N GLN A 275 -34.45 26.08 -79.03
CA GLN A 275 -34.16 26.33 -80.44
C GLN A 275 -35.36 26.03 -81.36
N GLN A 276 -36.12 24.95 -81.08
CA GLN A 276 -37.36 24.65 -81.82
C GLN A 276 -38.46 25.69 -81.57
N VAL A 277 -38.57 26.23 -80.36
CA VAL A 277 -39.51 27.33 -80.05
C VAL A 277 -39.10 28.61 -80.77
N GLU A 278 -37.82 28.95 -80.82
CA GLU A 278 -37.31 30.12 -81.55
C GLU A 278 -37.53 29.99 -83.07
N GLU A 279 -37.35 28.79 -83.64
CA GLU A 279 -37.64 28.48 -85.05
C GLU A 279 -39.15 28.62 -85.37
N LEU A 280 -40.03 28.00 -84.57
CA LEU A 280 -41.48 28.10 -84.72
C LEU A 280 -42.01 29.52 -84.53
N VAL A 281 -41.41 30.32 -83.63
CA VAL A 281 -41.73 31.75 -83.49
C VAL A 281 -41.30 32.54 -84.73
N GLY A 282 -40.17 32.19 -85.35
CA GLY A 282 -39.73 32.75 -86.63
C GLY A 282 -40.70 32.43 -87.78
N GLU A 283 -41.13 31.17 -87.91
CA GLU A 283 -42.13 30.76 -88.89
C GLU A 283 -43.47 31.49 -88.69
N LEU A 284 -43.94 31.57 -87.44
CA LEU A 284 -45.19 32.26 -87.10
C LEU A 284 -45.13 33.77 -87.41
N GLN A 285 -44.00 34.43 -87.17
CA GLN A 285 -43.78 35.83 -87.57
C GLN A 285 -43.79 35.99 -89.10
N SER A 286 -43.16 35.07 -89.84
CA SER A 286 -43.18 35.05 -91.30
C SER A 286 -44.61 34.89 -91.83
N LYS A 287 -45.39 33.93 -91.31
CA LYS A 287 -46.80 33.74 -91.69
C LYS A 287 -47.70 34.91 -91.30
N LYS A 288 -47.45 35.56 -90.16
CA LYS A 288 -48.14 36.80 -89.81
C LYS A 288 -47.87 37.93 -90.83
N PHE A 289 -46.65 38.02 -91.36
CA PHE A 289 -46.29 38.99 -92.40
C PHE A 289 -46.87 38.63 -93.78
N GLU A 290 -46.96 37.35 -94.14
CA GLU A 290 -47.71 36.89 -95.32
C GLU A 290 -49.20 37.26 -95.22
N CYS A 291 -49.85 36.95 -94.10
CA CYS A 291 -51.26 37.31 -93.85
C CYS A 291 -51.49 38.83 -93.93
N SER A 292 -50.61 39.64 -93.32
CA SER A 292 -50.72 41.10 -93.37
C SER A 292 -50.66 41.67 -94.79
N GLN A 293 -49.84 41.10 -95.67
CA GLN A 293 -49.77 41.50 -97.08
C GLN A 293 -51.02 41.06 -97.86
N LEU A 294 -51.55 39.87 -97.56
CA LEU A 294 -52.79 39.38 -98.17
C LEU A 294 -53.99 40.24 -97.75
N GLU A 295 -54.12 40.59 -96.47
CA GLU A 295 -55.14 41.53 -95.97
C GLU A 295 -55.07 42.89 -96.65
N GLU A 296 -53.87 43.43 -96.87
CA GLU A 296 -53.67 44.67 -97.61
C GLU A 296 -54.11 44.54 -99.07
N SER A 297 -53.74 43.46 -99.75
CA SER A 297 -54.20 43.19 -101.12
C SER A 297 -55.74 43.08 -101.23
N VAL A 298 -56.39 42.43 -100.26
CA VAL A 298 -57.86 42.30 -100.19
C VAL A 298 -58.53 43.66 -99.98
N ARG A 299 -57.96 44.51 -99.11
CA ARG A 299 -58.41 45.90 -98.91
C ARG A 299 -58.34 46.71 -100.21
N ASP A 300 -57.27 46.51 -100.97
CA ASP A 300 -57.01 47.14 -102.26
C ASP A 300 -58.00 46.67 -103.35
N TYR A 301 -58.38 45.39 -103.36
CA TYR A 301 -59.42 44.86 -104.26
C TYR A 301 -60.83 45.32 -103.87
N ARG A 302 -61.13 45.41 -102.57
CA ARG A 302 -62.42 45.88 -102.06
C ARG A 302 -62.71 47.32 -102.48
N SER A 303 -61.74 48.23 -102.33
CA SER A 303 -61.85 49.62 -102.79
C SER A 303 -62.16 49.73 -104.29
N LYS A 304 -61.56 48.86 -105.11
CA LYS A 304 -61.82 48.78 -106.56
C LYS A 304 -63.23 48.27 -106.89
N ALA A 305 -63.81 47.41 -106.05
CA ALA A 305 -65.18 46.93 -106.20
C ALA A 305 -66.21 48.00 -105.78
N GLU A 306 -66.00 48.67 -104.65
CA GLU A 306 -66.89 49.74 -104.15
C GLU A 306 -66.98 50.91 -105.16
N MET A 307 -65.89 51.25 -105.87
CA MET A 307 -65.95 52.19 -106.99
C MET A 307 -66.76 51.70 -108.20
N ALA A 308 -66.81 50.39 -108.46
CA ALA A 308 -67.55 49.82 -109.58
C ALA A 308 -69.07 49.76 -109.31
N GLU A 309 -69.48 49.50 -108.08
CA GLU A 309 -70.91 49.50 -107.68
C GLU A 309 -71.55 50.88 -107.85
N LEU A 310 -70.83 51.95 -107.50
CA LEU A 310 -71.28 53.33 -107.68
C LEU A 310 -71.56 53.70 -109.15
N TYR A 311 -70.81 53.14 -110.11
CA TYR A 311 -71.10 53.32 -111.55
C TYR A 311 -72.41 52.65 -111.98
N VAL A 312 -72.79 51.51 -111.36
CA VAL A 312 -74.03 50.79 -111.69
C VAL A 312 -75.25 51.53 -111.13
N GLN A 313 -75.18 52.00 -109.89
CA GLN A 313 -76.31 52.64 -109.21
C GLN A 313 -76.79 53.94 -109.89
N GLN A 314 -75.95 54.60 -110.69
CA GLN A 314 -76.29 55.83 -111.41
C GLN A 314 -77.13 55.61 -112.69
N SER A 315 -77.47 54.36 -113.03
CA SER A 315 -77.96 53.97 -114.37
C SER A 315 -79.46 53.64 -114.49
N SER A 316 -80.29 53.81 -113.44
CA SER A 316 -81.68 53.31 -113.44
C SER A 316 -82.72 54.23 -112.79
N GLY A 317 -83.76 54.64 -113.55
CA GLY A 317 -85.00 55.21 -112.97
C GLY A 317 -85.88 56.10 -113.88
N GLN A 318 -86.93 55.52 -114.50
CA GLN A 318 -88.16 56.12 -115.05
C GLN A 318 -89.25 55.01 -115.17
N THR A 319 -90.56 55.20 -115.45
CA THR A 319 -91.39 56.36 -115.88
C THR A 319 -92.82 56.24 -115.29
N GLU A 320 -93.74 57.17 -115.58
CA GLU A 320 -95.09 57.26 -114.98
C GLU A 320 -96.30 56.85 -115.87
N ASN A 321 -97.45 56.71 -115.21
CA ASN A 321 -98.80 57.21 -115.58
C ASN A 321 -99.63 56.62 -116.72
N LYS A 322 -100.92 56.35 -116.41
CA LYS A 322 -102.08 56.75 -117.24
C LYS A 322 -103.42 56.71 -116.49
N GLU A 323 -104.28 57.68 -116.81
CA GLU A 323 -105.59 57.96 -116.21
C GLU A 323 -106.65 58.09 -117.33
N GLN A 324 -107.94 58.30 -116.99
CA GLN A 324 -109.09 58.57 -117.90
C GLN A 324 -109.96 57.38 -118.41
N THR A 325 -110.45 56.54 -117.49
CA THR A 325 -111.66 55.69 -117.71
C THR A 325 -112.71 55.86 -116.60
N LEU A 326 -112.72 57.04 -115.97
CA LEU A 326 -113.16 57.24 -114.58
C LEU A 326 -114.47 58.05 -114.42
N GLN A 327 -115.42 57.96 -115.37
CA GLN A 327 -116.70 58.71 -115.27
C GLN A 327 -117.97 57.89 -115.57
N ALA A 328 -117.86 56.66 -116.07
CA ALA A 328 -119.02 55.79 -116.31
C ALA A 328 -119.37 54.88 -115.11
N MET A 329 -118.39 54.53 -114.25
CA MET A 329 -118.58 53.65 -113.09
C MET A 329 -118.97 54.38 -111.80
N GLU A 330 -118.84 55.71 -111.74
CA GLU A 330 -118.98 56.52 -110.51
C GLU A 330 -120.32 56.32 -109.77
N ILE A 331 -121.41 56.09 -110.52
CA ILE A 331 -122.76 55.93 -109.98
C ILE A 331 -122.93 54.55 -109.31
N GLN A 332 -122.27 53.51 -109.80
CA GLN A 332 -122.23 52.18 -109.17
C GLN A 332 -121.13 52.07 -108.09
N ARG A 333 -120.18 53.01 -108.09
CA ARG A 333 -119.10 53.10 -107.10
C ARG A 333 -119.65 53.36 -105.68
N ARG A 334 -120.67 54.21 -105.53
CA ARG A 334 -121.17 54.65 -104.22
C ARG A 334 -121.76 53.53 -103.35
N GLU A 335 -122.43 52.54 -103.93
CA GLU A 335 -122.89 51.35 -103.17
C GLU A 335 -121.75 50.38 -102.83
N THR A 336 -120.67 50.36 -103.61
CA THR A 336 -119.47 49.55 -103.31
C THR A 336 -118.45 50.27 -102.42
N GLU A 337 -118.55 51.60 -102.26
CA GLU A 337 -117.71 52.39 -101.34
C GLU A 337 -118.10 52.20 -99.88
N ALA A 338 -119.40 52.12 -99.56
CA ALA A 338 -119.86 51.87 -98.19
C ALA A 338 -119.35 50.54 -97.62
N LEU A 339 -119.31 49.48 -98.43
CA LEU A 339 -118.74 48.19 -98.05
C LEU A 339 -117.21 48.18 -98.10
N ARG A 340 -116.58 49.06 -98.88
CA ARG A 340 -115.11 49.24 -98.88
C ARG A 340 -114.61 49.94 -97.64
N THR A 341 -115.37 50.86 -97.03
CA THR A 341 -114.94 51.54 -95.80
C THR A 341 -114.81 50.58 -94.62
N GLU A 342 -115.76 49.66 -94.43
CA GLU A 342 -115.66 48.61 -93.39
C GLU A 342 -114.49 47.65 -93.68
N LEU A 343 -114.30 47.24 -94.94
CA LEU A 343 -113.15 46.40 -95.33
C LEU A 343 -111.79 47.12 -95.14
N ALA A 344 -111.71 48.42 -95.40
CA ALA A 344 -110.49 49.20 -95.24
C ALA A 344 -110.06 49.30 -93.76
N GLU A 345 -111.02 49.54 -92.85
CA GLU A 345 -110.78 49.54 -91.42
C GLU A 345 -110.26 48.17 -90.94
N ILE A 346 -110.92 47.08 -91.36
CA ILE A 346 -110.46 45.70 -91.10
C ILE A 346 -109.02 45.48 -91.63
N THR A 347 -108.68 45.91 -92.85
CA THR A 347 -107.32 45.73 -93.38
C THR A 347 -106.25 46.48 -92.58
N SER A 348 -106.54 47.70 -92.10
CA SER A 348 -105.59 48.46 -91.26
C SER A 348 -105.31 47.75 -89.93
N LEU A 349 -106.34 47.17 -89.31
CA LEU A 349 -106.20 46.40 -88.06
C LEU A 349 -105.49 45.05 -88.28
N THR A 350 -105.61 44.41 -89.45
CA THR A 350 -104.79 43.24 -89.77
C THR A 350 -103.32 43.60 -89.99
N GLU A 351 -103.03 44.71 -90.67
CA GLU A 351 -101.65 45.18 -90.85
C GLU A 351 -100.98 45.56 -89.52
N GLU A 352 -101.70 46.24 -88.62
CA GLU A 352 -101.18 46.58 -87.29
C GLU A 352 -100.93 45.31 -86.46
N ARG A 353 -101.83 44.34 -86.53
CA ARG A 353 -101.64 43.03 -85.88
C ARG A 353 -100.43 42.27 -86.43
N GLU A 354 -100.19 42.27 -87.74
CA GLU A 354 -98.99 41.64 -88.31
C GLU A 354 -97.70 42.33 -87.85
N LYS A 355 -97.66 43.68 -87.84
CA LYS A 355 -96.51 44.47 -87.34
C LYS A 355 -96.24 44.25 -85.84
N LEU A 356 -97.27 43.94 -85.06
CA LEU A 356 -97.12 43.54 -83.66
C LEU A 356 -96.59 42.11 -83.52
N VAL A 357 -97.09 41.16 -84.31
CA VAL A 357 -96.62 39.76 -84.30
C VAL A 357 -95.16 39.63 -84.76
N THR A 358 -94.71 40.39 -85.77
CA THR A 358 -93.29 40.39 -86.15
C THR A 358 -92.43 40.95 -85.01
N ARG A 359 -92.87 42.03 -84.35
CA ARG A 359 -92.16 42.63 -83.22
C ARG A 359 -92.13 41.71 -82.00
N GLU A 360 -93.19 40.94 -81.75
CA GLU A 360 -93.24 39.92 -80.71
C GLU A 360 -92.23 38.81 -80.99
N HIS A 361 -92.18 38.31 -82.23
CA HIS A 361 -91.20 37.31 -82.66
C HIS A 361 -89.74 37.80 -82.61
N ASP A 362 -89.46 39.03 -83.05
CA ASP A 362 -88.13 39.66 -82.95
C ASP A 362 -87.67 39.75 -81.48
N LEU A 363 -88.61 40.01 -80.55
CA LEU A 363 -88.34 40.05 -79.12
C LEU A 363 -88.15 38.65 -78.51
N GLU A 364 -88.90 37.64 -78.94
CA GLU A 364 -88.68 36.24 -78.55
C GLU A 364 -87.28 35.76 -78.95
N VAL A 365 -86.86 36.02 -80.19
CA VAL A 365 -85.51 35.67 -80.69
C VAL A 365 -84.43 36.39 -79.88
N ALA A 366 -84.60 37.69 -79.62
CA ALA A 366 -83.67 38.46 -78.79
C ALA A 366 -83.60 37.95 -77.33
N VAL A 367 -84.71 37.48 -76.75
CA VAL A 367 -84.74 36.87 -75.42
C VAL A 367 -84.02 35.51 -75.41
N LEU A 368 -84.22 34.67 -76.43
CA LEU A 368 -83.52 33.38 -76.56
C LEU A 368 -82.01 33.58 -76.71
N GLU A 369 -81.58 34.52 -77.57
CA GLU A 369 -80.17 34.89 -77.70
C GLU A 369 -79.55 35.40 -76.37
N LEU A 370 -80.31 36.16 -75.58
CA LEU A 370 -79.85 36.66 -74.28
C LEU A 370 -79.81 35.55 -73.21
N GLN A 371 -80.74 34.59 -73.26
CA GLN A 371 -80.70 33.40 -72.40
C GLN A 371 -79.50 32.51 -72.73
N GLU A 372 -79.21 32.27 -74.01
CA GLU A 372 -78.03 31.51 -74.43
C GLU A 372 -76.73 32.22 -74.00
N LYS A 373 -76.64 33.54 -74.18
CA LYS A 373 -75.47 34.34 -73.75
C LYS A 373 -75.29 34.31 -72.23
N LEU A 374 -76.38 34.42 -71.45
CA LEU A 374 -76.34 34.27 -69.98
C LEU A 374 -75.91 32.86 -69.56
N GLN A 375 -76.49 31.82 -70.15
CA GLN A 375 -76.15 30.42 -69.83
C GLN A 375 -74.69 30.10 -70.17
N ASN A 376 -74.17 30.63 -71.29
CA ASN A 376 -72.77 30.48 -71.65
C ASN A 376 -71.87 31.22 -70.66
N ILE A 377 -72.16 32.48 -70.31
CA ILE A 377 -71.40 33.27 -69.31
C ILE A 377 -71.41 32.59 -67.93
N ASP A 378 -72.55 32.09 -67.46
CA ASP A 378 -72.62 31.35 -66.18
C ASP A 378 -71.77 30.07 -66.24
N SER A 379 -71.73 29.37 -67.38
CA SER A 379 -70.90 28.17 -67.58
C SER A 379 -69.40 28.48 -67.65
N GLU A 380 -69.01 29.61 -68.26
CA GLU A 380 -67.63 30.09 -68.30
C GLU A 380 -67.16 30.60 -66.93
N GLN A 381 -68.00 31.33 -66.19
CA GLN A 381 -67.67 31.79 -64.83
C GLN A 381 -67.58 30.63 -63.84
N THR A 382 -68.49 29.65 -63.90
CA THR A 382 -68.43 28.48 -63.01
C THR A 382 -67.29 27.54 -63.35
N SER A 383 -66.92 27.35 -64.62
CA SER A 383 -65.72 26.59 -65.00
C SER A 383 -64.44 27.32 -64.56
N GLN A 384 -64.29 28.62 -64.83
CA GLN A 384 -63.12 29.40 -64.37
C GLN A 384 -62.99 29.45 -62.85
N MET A 385 -64.08 29.53 -62.09
CA MET A 385 -64.04 29.39 -60.63
C MET A 385 -63.61 28.00 -60.18
N ASN A 386 -64.16 26.93 -60.77
CA ASN A 386 -63.81 25.56 -60.40
C ASN A 386 -62.34 25.22 -60.73
N ASP A 387 -61.81 25.70 -61.86
CA ASP A 387 -60.41 25.49 -62.22
C ASP A 387 -59.47 26.35 -61.37
N SER A 388 -59.86 27.58 -61.00
CA SER A 388 -59.11 28.41 -60.05
C SER A 388 -59.12 27.83 -58.64
N ALA A 389 -60.25 27.24 -58.22
CA ALA A 389 -60.39 26.54 -56.95
C ALA A 389 -59.50 25.29 -56.92
N ARG A 390 -59.55 24.45 -57.96
CA ARG A 390 -58.65 23.29 -58.11
C ARG A 390 -57.17 23.66 -58.09
N GLN A 391 -56.76 24.68 -58.86
CA GLN A 391 -55.37 25.14 -58.83
C GLN A 391 -54.95 25.64 -57.44
N SER A 392 -55.89 26.22 -56.67
CA SER A 392 -55.65 26.64 -55.29
C SER A 392 -55.55 25.45 -54.33
N GLU A 393 -56.43 24.46 -54.45
CA GLU A 393 -56.40 23.21 -53.67
C GLU A 393 -55.13 22.39 -53.97
N GLU A 394 -54.71 22.28 -55.23
CA GLU A 394 -53.45 21.65 -55.61
C GLU A 394 -52.25 22.42 -55.04
N ARG A 395 -52.26 23.77 -55.06
CA ARG A 395 -51.20 24.58 -54.42
C ARG A 395 -51.12 24.34 -52.92
N ILE A 396 -52.27 24.31 -52.24
CA ILE A 396 -52.36 24.05 -50.80
C ILE A 396 -51.85 22.64 -50.50
N SER A 397 -52.28 21.64 -51.28
CA SER A 397 -51.82 20.25 -51.17
C SER A 397 -50.29 20.14 -51.30
N GLN A 398 -49.71 20.74 -52.35
CA GLN A 398 -48.26 20.83 -52.57
C GLN A 398 -47.55 21.48 -51.37
N LEU A 399 -47.98 22.67 -50.95
CA LEU A 399 -47.41 23.39 -49.80
C LEU A 399 -47.53 22.61 -48.48
N THR A 400 -48.60 21.83 -48.28
CA THR A 400 -48.72 20.95 -47.10
C THR A 400 -47.81 19.73 -47.16
N SER A 401 -47.52 19.19 -48.34
CA SER A 401 -46.47 18.17 -48.51
C SER A 401 -45.10 18.75 -48.21
N GLU A 402 -44.75 19.89 -48.81
CA GLU A 402 -43.49 20.59 -48.56
C GLU A 402 -43.30 20.93 -47.07
N GLN A 403 -44.36 21.37 -46.37
CA GLN A 403 -44.32 21.55 -44.91
C GLN A 403 -44.07 20.26 -44.14
N ALA A 404 -44.68 19.14 -44.54
CA ALA A 404 -44.49 17.85 -43.90
C ALA A 404 -43.05 17.34 -44.11
N ASP A 405 -42.54 17.43 -45.34
CA ASP A 405 -41.18 17.02 -45.71
C ASP A 405 -40.12 17.88 -45.00
N LEU A 406 -40.27 19.21 -44.98
CA LEU A 406 -39.38 20.11 -44.24
C LEU A 406 -39.44 19.87 -42.73
N LYS A 407 -40.61 19.60 -42.16
CA LYS A 407 -40.75 19.23 -40.74
C LYS A 407 -40.05 17.91 -40.44
N GLN A 408 -40.18 16.91 -41.31
CA GLN A 408 -39.51 15.61 -41.14
C GLN A 408 -37.98 15.75 -41.23
N GLN A 409 -37.48 16.61 -42.13
CA GLN A 409 -36.05 16.94 -42.21
C GLN A 409 -35.54 17.66 -40.95
N LEU A 410 -36.30 18.62 -40.42
CA LEU A 410 -35.96 19.30 -39.17
C LEU A 410 -35.95 18.33 -37.98
N GLU A 411 -36.95 17.47 -37.87
CA GLU A 411 -37.01 16.42 -36.83
C GLU A 411 -35.88 15.39 -36.98
N ALA A 412 -35.36 15.15 -38.19
CA ALA A 412 -34.17 14.33 -38.41
C ALA A 412 -32.90 15.07 -37.95
N GLN A 413 -32.69 16.31 -38.36
CA GLN A 413 -31.55 17.13 -37.93
C GLN A 413 -31.49 17.34 -36.42
N VAL A 414 -32.65 17.48 -35.74
CA VAL A 414 -32.71 17.55 -34.27
C VAL A 414 -32.27 16.22 -33.62
N ARG A 415 -32.66 15.07 -34.18
CA ARG A 415 -32.20 13.75 -33.71
C ARG A 415 -30.71 13.54 -33.96
N ASP A 416 -30.21 13.93 -35.13
CA ASP A 416 -28.78 13.81 -35.46
C ASP A 416 -27.92 14.73 -34.61
N ASN A 417 -28.36 15.96 -34.34
CA ASN A 417 -27.69 16.86 -33.39
C ASN A 417 -27.71 16.29 -31.96
N ALA A 418 -28.82 15.72 -31.49
CA ALA A 418 -28.87 15.09 -30.17
C ALA A 418 -27.93 13.87 -30.07
N ASN A 419 -27.84 13.05 -31.13
CA ASN A 419 -26.89 11.96 -31.22
C ASN A 419 -25.43 12.45 -31.22
N LEU A 420 -25.14 13.56 -31.91
CA LEU A 420 -23.82 14.19 -31.93
C LEU A 420 -23.44 14.81 -30.57
N SER A 421 -24.36 15.50 -29.89
CA SER A 421 -24.14 16.03 -28.54
C SER A 421 -23.83 14.92 -27.54
N ARG A 422 -24.61 13.82 -27.56
CA ARG A 422 -24.32 12.64 -26.74
C ARG A 422 -22.96 12.02 -27.07
N LEU A 423 -22.60 11.91 -28.36
CA LEU A 423 -21.31 11.36 -28.77
C LEU A 423 -20.14 12.25 -28.31
N MET A 424 -20.32 13.58 -28.29
CA MET A 424 -19.35 14.53 -27.73
C MET A 424 -19.20 14.34 -26.23
N GLU A 425 -20.29 14.26 -25.48
CA GLU A 425 -20.31 13.98 -24.03
C GLU A 425 -19.59 12.66 -23.70
N GLU A 426 -19.88 11.58 -24.44
CA GLU A 426 -19.17 10.29 -24.35
C GLU A 426 -17.67 10.36 -24.77
N LYS A 427 -17.22 11.43 -25.47
CA LYS A 427 -15.79 11.68 -25.73
C LYS A 427 -15.16 12.56 -24.65
N GLU A 428 -15.87 13.54 -24.13
CA GLU A 428 -15.39 14.45 -23.08
C GLU A 428 -15.21 13.68 -21.76
N GLU A 429 -16.15 12.81 -21.38
CA GLU A 429 -15.98 11.85 -20.28
C GLU A 429 -14.72 10.99 -20.50
N ARG A 430 -14.56 10.42 -21.70
CA ARG A 430 -13.41 9.55 -22.00
C ARG A 430 -12.08 10.30 -22.08
N ILE A 431 -12.08 11.59 -22.40
CA ILE A 431 -10.89 12.44 -22.31
C ILE A 431 -10.54 12.67 -20.83
N SER A 432 -11.51 13.06 -19.99
CA SER A 432 -11.32 13.23 -18.55
C SER A 432 -10.79 11.95 -17.88
N ASP A 433 -11.33 10.79 -18.25
CA ASP A 433 -10.92 9.44 -17.81
C ASP A 433 -9.45 9.11 -18.20
N LEU A 434 -8.98 9.61 -19.34
CA LEU A 434 -7.58 9.47 -19.79
C LEU A 434 -6.66 10.52 -19.16
N GLU A 435 -7.10 11.76 -18.96
CA GLU A 435 -6.35 12.81 -18.28
C GLU A 435 -6.16 12.51 -16.79
N GLY A 436 -7.17 11.93 -16.13
CA GLY A 436 -7.07 11.37 -14.79
C GLY A 436 -6.07 10.21 -14.73
N SER A 437 -6.15 9.27 -15.68
CA SER A 437 -5.19 8.16 -15.81
C SER A 437 -3.75 8.66 -16.01
N LEU A 438 -3.52 9.65 -16.87
CA LEU A 438 -2.22 10.29 -17.10
C LEU A 438 -1.72 11.08 -15.88
N SER A 439 -2.62 11.74 -15.15
CA SER A 439 -2.30 12.49 -13.94
C SER A 439 -2.00 11.58 -12.74
N GLN A 440 -2.51 10.35 -12.74
CA GLN A 440 -2.05 9.30 -11.82
C GLN A 440 -0.68 8.76 -12.24
N LEU A 441 -0.48 8.40 -13.52
CA LEU A 441 0.81 7.91 -14.02
C LEU A 441 1.94 8.93 -13.84
N ARG A 442 1.67 10.24 -13.96
CA ARG A 442 2.63 11.30 -13.62
C ARG A 442 3.03 11.33 -12.14
N ARG A 443 2.09 11.04 -11.23
CA ARG A 443 2.39 10.93 -9.79
C ARG A 443 3.21 9.67 -9.51
N GLU A 444 2.77 8.51 -9.99
CA GLU A 444 3.52 7.25 -9.83
C GLU A 444 4.95 7.35 -10.42
N ALA A 445 5.14 8.08 -11.53
CA ALA A 445 6.47 8.36 -12.09
C ALA A 445 7.31 9.35 -11.26
N ALA A 446 6.69 10.37 -10.65
CA ALA A 446 7.38 11.30 -9.75
C ALA A 446 7.81 10.61 -8.45
N ASP A 447 6.92 9.83 -7.84
CA ASP A 447 7.18 9.03 -6.64
C ASP A 447 8.31 8.01 -6.92
N ALA A 448 8.28 7.32 -8.07
CA ALA A 448 9.35 6.42 -8.49
C ALA A 448 10.69 7.14 -8.70
N SER A 449 10.68 8.38 -9.23
CA SER A 449 11.89 9.18 -9.36
C SER A 449 12.46 9.61 -8.01
N GLN A 450 11.61 9.98 -7.05
CA GLN A 450 12.03 10.35 -5.69
C GLN A 450 12.58 9.13 -4.92
N LEU A 451 11.98 7.95 -5.11
CA LEU A 451 12.50 6.69 -4.57
C LEU A 451 13.84 6.31 -5.20
N LEU A 452 14.02 6.50 -6.50
CA LEU A 452 15.31 6.28 -7.18
C LEU A 452 16.40 7.24 -6.69
N GLU A 453 16.06 8.50 -6.45
CA GLU A 453 16.99 9.48 -5.85
C GLU A 453 17.36 9.08 -4.42
N GLY A 454 16.39 8.65 -3.61
CA GLY A 454 16.64 8.11 -2.27
C GLY A 454 17.59 6.90 -2.29
N VAL A 455 17.31 5.90 -3.14
CA VAL A 455 18.17 4.71 -3.31
C VAL A 455 19.57 5.07 -3.82
N GLN A 456 19.70 6.04 -4.72
CA GLN A 456 21.00 6.51 -5.18
C GLN A 456 21.78 7.23 -4.06
N ASN A 457 21.10 8.06 -3.26
CA ASN A 457 21.69 8.73 -2.10
C ASN A 457 22.17 7.71 -1.05
N ASP A 458 21.31 6.75 -0.67
CA ASP A 458 21.65 5.64 0.23
C ASP A 458 22.81 4.80 -0.30
N LYS A 459 22.85 4.52 -1.60
CA LYS A 459 23.98 3.84 -2.26
C LYS A 459 25.28 4.63 -2.13
N THR A 460 25.26 5.97 -2.23
CA THR A 460 26.49 6.77 -1.99
C THR A 460 26.88 6.79 -0.51
N ALA A 461 25.91 6.85 0.41
CA ALA A 461 26.17 6.81 1.85
C ALA A 461 26.76 5.46 2.27
N LEU A 462 26.17 4.35 1.80
CA LEU A 462 26.67 2.99 2.03
C LEU A 462 28.04 2.80 1.39
N SER A 463 28.29 3.33 0.19
CA SER A 463 29.61 3.27 -0.44
C SER A 463 30.69 3.98 0.39
N ARG A 464 30.38 5.17 0.94
CA ARG A 464 31.28 5.89 1.86
C ARG A 464 31.52 5.11 3.15
N ALA A 465 30.48 4.53 3.74
CA ALA A 465 30.59 3.70 4.94
C ALA A 465 31.38 2.40 4.69
N LEU A 466 31.27 1.79 3.51
CA LEU A 466 32.05 0.61 3.11
C LEU A 466 33.53 0.96 2.90
N THR A 467 33.84 2.13 2.31
CA THR A 467 35.23 2.63 2.24
C THR A 467 35.79 2.87 3.64
N GLN A 468 35.07 3.58 4.52
CA GLN A 468 35.51 3.78 5.91
C GLN A 468 35.73 2.46 6.66
N ASN A 469 34.87 1.46 6.49
CA ASN A 469 35.07 0.12 7.06
C ASN A 469 36.27 -0.63 6.45
N ARG A 470 36.63 -0.36 5.19
CA ARG A 470 37.84 -0.89 4.56
C ARG A 470 39.08 -0.23 5.13
N ASP A 471 39.06 1.09 5.30
CA ASP A 471 40.17 1.90 5.83
C ASP A 471 40.42 1.58 7.32
N LEU A 472 39.37 1.41 8.12
CA LEU A 472 39.46 0.96 9.52
C LEU A 472 40.04 -0.47 9.63
N LYS A 473 39.68 -1.37 8.71
CA LYS A 473 40.28 -2.72 8.65
C LYS A 473 41.76 -2.65 8.23
N GLN A 474 42.12 -1.77 7.31
CA GLN A 474 43.51 -1.52 6.92
C GLN A 474 44.33 -1.00 8.12
N GLN A 475 43.83 0.00 8.85
CA GLN A 475 44.44 0.51 10.08
C GLN A 475 44.58 -0.58 11.16
N LEU A 476 43.59 -1.46 11.30
CA LEU A 476 43.66 -2.57 12.25
C LEU A 476 44.77 -3.57 11.88
N VAL A 477 44.93 -3.88 10.59
CA VAL A 477 46.02 -4.73 10.08
C VAL A 477 47.38 -4.05 10.23
N GLU A 478 47.48 -2.74 10.01
CA GLU A 478 48.71 -1.97 10.23
C GLU A 478 49.10 -1.93 11.71
N LEU A 479 48.14 -1.73 12.61
CA LEU A 479 48.36 -1.84 14.06
C LEU A 479 48.78 -3.26 14.47
N GLN A 480 48.14 -4.30 13.93
CA GLN A 480 48.49 -5.69 14.21
C GLN A 480 49.92 -6.02 13.73
N ASN A 481 50.30 -5.57 12.52
CA ASN A 481 51.65 -5.70 11.99
C ASN A 481 52.66 -4.91 12.83
N GLY A 482 52.30 -3.72 13.30
CA GLY A 482 53.09 -2.91 14.24
C GLY A 482 53.31 -3.62 15.58
N PHE A 483 52.28 -4.25 16.15
CA PHE A 483 52.37 -5.06 17.36
C PHE A 483 53.26 -6.29 17.17
N VAL A 484 53.10 -7.03 16.07
CA VAL A 484 53.96 -8.18 15.75
C VAL A 484 55.41 -7.74 15.59
N LYS A 485 55.65 -6.63 14.89
CA LYS A 485 57.00 -6.08 14.74
C LYS A 485 57.59 -5.66 16.08
N MET A 486 56.90 -4.84 16.89
CA MET A 486 57.42 -4.44 18.20
C MET A 486 57.60 -5.63 19.15
N SER A 487 56.77 -6.68 19.06
CA SER A 487 56.96 -7.91 19.82
C SER A 487 58.23 -8.65 19.42
N ASN A 488 58.52 -8.73 18.11
CA ASN A 488 59.76 -9.31 17.59
C ASN A 488 60.99 -8.46 17.94
N ASP A 489 60.93 -7.13 17.73
CA ASP A 489 61.99 -6.18 18.07
C ASP A 489 62.29 -6.24 19.59
N ASN A 490 61.26 -6.34 20.44
CA ASN A 490 61.41 -6.48 21.90
C ASN A 490 61.93 -7.87 22.30
N MET A 491 61.56 -8.95 21.61
CA MET A 491 62.15 -10.28 21.81
C MET A 491 63.64 -10.29 21.44
N GLU A 492 64.03 -9.63 20.34
CA GLU A 492 65.43 -9.50 19.93
C GLU A 492 66.23 -8.66 20.94
N LEU A 493 65.68 -7.53 21.39
CA LEU A 493 66.28 -6.72 22.46
C LEU A 493 66.39 -7.48 23.78
N MET A 494 65.36 -8.23 24.19
CA MET A 494 65.43 -9.06 25.40
C MET A 494 66.47 -10.17 25.27
N THR A 495 66.60 -10.77 24.09
CA THR A 495 67.64 -11.78 23.79
C THR A 495 69.04 -11.16 23.89
N LYS A 496 69.24 -9.96 23.32
CA LYS A 496 70.50 -9.20 23.44
C LYS A 496 70.83 -8.83 24.88
N VAL A 497 69.84 -8.37 25.65
CA VAL A 497 70.00 -8.07 27.09
C VAL A 497 70.36 -9.35 27.87
N GLN A 498 69.78 -10.50 27.54
CA GLN A 498 70.15 -11.77 28.16
C GLN A 498 71.57 -12.22 27.80
N SER A 499 72.02 -12.05 26.55
CA SER A 499 73.40 -12.37 26.15
C SER A 499 74.42 -11.41 26.78
N GLU A 500 74.14 -10.11 26.86
CA GLU A 500 75.00 -9.15 27.55
C GLU A 500 75.04 -9.41 29.07
N GLN A 501 73.92 -9.78 29.68
CA GLN A 501 73.93 -10.25 31.08
C GLN A 501 74.72 -11.56 31.27
N HIS A 502 74.70 -12.47 30.28
CA HIS A 502 75.54 -13.68 30.34
C HIS A 502 77.03 -13.33 30.25
N SER A 503 77.40 -12.50 29.26
CA SER A 503 78.75 -11.95 29.09
C SER A 503 79.23 -11.24 30.36
N SER A 504 78.39 -10.39 30.97
CA SER A 504 78.67 -9.71 32.22
C SER A 504 78.86 -10.67 33.40
N ARG A 505 78.03 -11.72 33.55
CA ARG A 505 78.24 -12.76 34.57
C ARG A 505 79.53 -13.55 34.33
N GLU A 506 79.85 -13.87 33.08
CA GLU A 506 81.07 -14.60 32.71
C GLU A 506 82.33 -13.76 33.00
N LEU A 507 82.28 -12.44 32.72
CA LEU A 507 83.32 -11.48 33.10
C LEU A 507 83.43 -11.30 34.62
N LEU A 508 82.32 -11.26 35.35
CA LEU A 508 82.32 -11.24 36.83
C LEU A 508 82.94 -12.51 37.41
N CYS A 509 82.65 -13.69 36.84
CA CYS A 509 83.31 -14.93 37.23
C CYS A 509 84.82 -14.91 36.92
N ARG A 510 85.25 -14.38 35.77
CA ARG A 510 86.68 -14.19 35.45
C ARG A 510 87.36 -13.22 36.41
N LEU A 511 86.73 -12.09 36.74
CA LEU A 511 87.26 -11.13 37.71
C LEU A 511 87.37 -11.77 39.10
N SER A 512 86.33 -12.46 39.58
CA SER A 512 86.37 -13.18 40.86
C SER A 512 87.42 -14.30 40.89
N GLN A 513 87.71 -14.94 39.75
CA GLN A 513 88.82 -15.89 39.65
C GLN A 513 90.17 -15.17 39.72
N GLN A 514 90.34 -14.05 39.00
CA GLN A 514 91.56 -13.24 39.04
C GLN A 514 91.82 -12.62 40.42
N ASP A 515 90.79 -12.18 41.14
CA ASP A 515 90.91 -11.68 42.52
C ASP A 515 91.38 -12.78 43.47
N GLU A 516 90.89 -14.02 43.32
CA GLU A 516 91.30 -15.16 44.13
C GLU A 516 92.71 -15.66 43.74
N GLU A 517 93.09 -15.61 42.45
CA GLU A 517 94.48 -15.84 41.98
C GLU A 517 95.44 -14.78 42.55
N ILE A 518 95.07 -13.49 42.52
CA ILE A 518 95.83 -12.38 43.11
C ILE A 518 95.93 -12.54 44.63
N LYS A 519 94.88 -13.03 45.29
CA LYS A 519 94.88 -13.33 46.73
C LYS A 519 95.81 -14.49 47.06
N GLN A 520 95.77 -15.59 46.30
CA GLN A 520 96.72 -16.70 46.44
C GLN A 520 98.17 -16.27 46.21
N LEU A 521 98.44 -15.39 45.23
CA LEU A 521 99.77 -14.80 45.03
C LEU A 521 100.21 -13.93 46.22
N LYS A 522 99.32 -13.10 46.79
CA LYS A 522 99.62 -12.30 48.00
C LYS A 522 99.85 -13.18 49.25
N GLU A 523 99.11 -14.27 49.38
CA GLU A 523 99.32 -15.25 50.45
C GLU A 523 100.67 -15.98 50.26
N MET A 524 101.05 -16.30 49.01
CA MET A 524 102.38 -16.83 48.66
C MET A 524 103.50 -15.84 48.99
N ASP A 525 103.41 -14.59 48.50
CA ASP A 525 104.39 -13.52 48.77
C ASP A 525 104.55 -13.27 50.27
N MET A 526 103.47 -13.35 51.05
CA MET A 526 103.51 -13.21 52.51
C MET A 526 104.16 -14.43 53.20
N ILE A 527 103.95 -15.65 52.68
CA ILE A 527 104.64 -16.86 53.16
C ILE A 527 106.13 -16.81 52.82
N ASP A 528 106.51 -16.34 51.63
CA ASP A 528 107.91 -16.18 51.23
C ASP A 528 108.61 -15.04 52.00
N ALA A 529 107.91 -13.94 52.27
CA ALA A 529 108.40 -12.88 53.14
C ALA A 529 108.62 -13.37 54.58
N LEU A 530 107.66 -14.12 55.16
CA LEU A 530 107.82 -14.75 56.48
C LEU A 530 108.93 -15.81 56.49
N THR A 531 109.10 -16.58 55.42
CA THR A 531 110.17 -17.58 55.29
C THR A 531 111.53 -16.89 55.18
N THR A 532 111.62 -15.80 54.42
CA THR A 532 112.81 -14.94 54.32
C THR A 532 113.14 -14.34 55.68
N GLN A 533 112.18 -13.71 56.37
CA GLN A 533 112.38 -13.15 57.71
C GLN A 533 112.81 -14.23 58.73
N ASN A 534 112.28 -15.45 58.64
CA ASN A 534 112.73 -16.58 59.48
C ASN A 534 114.18 -17.01 59.15
N SER A 535 114.60 -16.94 57.87
CA SER A 535 116.00 -17.19 57.47
C SER A 535 116.95 -16.06 57.92
N GLU A 536 116.49 -14.82 57.89
CA GLU A 536 117.22 -13.64 58.37
C GLU A 536 117.34 -13.65 59.89
N LEU A 537 116.27 -13.99 60.62
CA LEU A 537 116.31 -14.16 62.09
C LEU A 537 117.26 -15.29 62.50
N ARG A 538 117.29 -16.43 61.77
CA ARG A 538 118.32 -17.47 61.98
C ARG A 538 119.73 -16.95 61.73
N THR A 539 119.91 -16.14 60.67
CA THR A 539 121.21 -15.53 60.33
C THR A 539 121.63 -14.44 61.33
N MET A 540 120.68 -13.68 61.89
CA MET A 540 120.91 -12.70 62.94
C MET A 540 121.17 -13.33 64.29
N LEU A 541 120.50 -14.44 64.63
CA LEU A 541 120.83 -15.23 65.83
C LEU A 541 122.29 -15.71 65.79
N ILE A 542 122.74 -16.24 64.65
CA ILE A 542 124.16 -16.58 64.43
C ILE A 542 125.05 -15.34 64.63
N LYS A 543 124.81 -14.24 63.90
CA LYS A 543 125.61 -13.01 64.03
C LYS A 543 125.56 -12.36 65.42
N SER A 544 124.50 -12.57 66.20
CA SER A 544 124.37 -12.05 67.57
C SER A 544 125.23 -12.86 68.56
N SER A 545 125.46 -14.15 68.29
CA SER A 545 126.42 -14.96 69.06
C SER A 545 127.89 -14.56 68.80
N GLU A 546 128.15 -13.82 67.71
CA GLU A 546 129.49 -13.38 67.28
C GLU A 546 129.79 -11.91 67.64
N LYS A 547 128.87 -11.18 68.30
CA LYS A 547 128.97 -9.72 68.56
C LYS A 547 128.83 -9.30 70.02
N SER A 548 129.34 -10.10 70.95
CA SER A 548 129.46 -9.74 72.36
C SER A 548 130.74 -8.94 72.66
N GLU A 549 130.94 -7.76 72.06
CA GLU A 549 131.92 -6.75 72.55
C GLU A 549 131.77 -5.35 71.89
N ASN A 550 131.92 -4.29 72.71
CA ASN A 550 132.03 -2.83 72.41
C ASN A 550 130.78 -1.91 72.48
N ASN A 551 130.49 -1.45 73.71
CA ASN A 551 130.31 -0.07 74.19
C ASN A 551 129.59 1.05 73.39
N GLU A 552 128.53 1.57 74.05
CA GLU A 552 128.31 2.95 74.52
C GLU A 552 128.02 4.15 73.58
N SER A 553 127.35 5.16 74.19
CA SER A 553 126.90 6.47 73.67
C SER A 553 125.71 6.39 72.68
N SER A 554 124.81 7.39 72.59
CA SER A 554 124.67 8.66 73.32
C SER A 554 123.19 9.12 73.33
N PRO A 555 122.67 9.82 74.36
CA PRO A 555 121.26 10.25 74.38
C PRO A 555 121.02 11.50 73.52
N MET A 556 120.79 11.33 72.21
CA MET A 556 120.56 12.45 71.28
C MET A 556 119.57 12.17 70.11
N GLU A 557 118.95 10.99 70.02
CA GLU A 557 118.13 10.59 68.85
C GLU A 557 116.63 10.94 68.97
N VAL A 558 116.11 11.09 70.19
CA VAL A 558 114.66 11.14 70.49
C VAL A 558 113.91 12.32 69.85
N ASP A 559 114.54 13.48 69.66
CA ASP A 559 113.90 14.62 69.00
C ASP A 559 113.83 14.45 67.46
N SER A 560 114.73 13.66 66.86
CA SER A 560 114.70 13.40 65.41
C SER A 560 113.51 12.51 65.02
N GLU A 561 113.29 11.43 65.79
CA GLU A 561 112.12 10.56 65.62
C GLU A 561 110.81 11.32 65.82
N ARG A 562 110.81 12.29 66.75
CA ARG A 562 109.65 13.14 67.05
C ARG A 562 109.31 14.08 65.90
N ASP A 563 110.29 14.76 65.31
CA ASP A 563 110.08 15.64 64.17
C ASP A 563 109.75 14.86 62.88
N GLU A 564 110.28 13.65 62.70
CA GLU A 564 109.84 12.74 61.63
C GLU A 564 108.40 12.29 61.81
N LEU A 565 107.98 11.93 63.03
CA LEU A 565 106.59 11.56 63.33
C LEU A 565 105.63 12.75 63.13
N ILE A 566 106.01 13.95 63.56
CA ILE A 566 105.25 15.19 63.30
C ILE A 566 105.17 15.45 61.79
N THR A 567 106.25 15.26 61.05
CA THR A 567 106.28 15.42 59.58
C THR A 567 105.41 14.38 58.88
N SER A 568 105.36 13.14 59.39
CA SER A 568 104.50 12.06 58.91
C SER A 568 103.01 12.39 59.16
N LEU A 569 102.66 12.81 60.38
CA LEU A 569 101.31 13.25 60.73
C LEU A 569 100.87 14.48 59.93
N GLN A 570 101.78 15.43 59.66
CA GLN A 570 101.49 16.56 58.77
C GLN A 570 101.31 16.17 57.29
N LYS A 571 101.80 15.00 56.85
CA LYS A 571 101.50 14.46 55.52
C LYS A 571 100.13 13.77 55.51
N THR A 572 99.81 12.97 56.53
CA THR A 572 98.49 12.31 56.61
C THR A 572 97.35 13.29 56.82
N VAL A 573 97.54 14.34 57.65
CA VAL A 573 96.56 15.42 57.81
C VAL A 573 96.34 16.14 56.48
N ARG A 574 97.39 16.55 55.75
CA ARG A 574 97.22 17.15 54.40
C ARG A 574 96.53 16.21 53.41
N HIS A 575 96.79 14.91 53.48
CA HIS A 575 96.13 13.94 52.61
C HIS A 575 94.63 13.87 52.90
N LEU A 576 94.25 13.78 54.19
CA LEU A 576 92.86 13.80 54.64
C LEU A 576 92.16 15.13 54.38
N GLU A 577 92.89 16.26 54.43
CA GLU A 577 92.38 17.58 54.01
C GLU A 577 92.05 17.60 52.51
N VAL A 578 92.92 17.04 51.66
CA VAL A 578 92.67 16.91 50.21
C VAL A 578 91.52 15.95 49.91
N GLU A 579 91.45 14.79 50.58
CA GLU A 579 90.32 13.85 50.42
C GLU A 579 89.00 14.47 50.89
N ARG A 580 89.01 15.20 52.01
CA ARG A 580 87.84 15.95 52.49
C ARG A 580 87.40 17.01 51.50
N GLU A 581 88.33 17.75 50.90
CA GLU A 581 88.00 18.78 49.93
C GLU A 581 87.49 18.18 48.61
N GLN A 582 88.03 17.04 48.19
CA GLN A 582 87.55 16.30 47.02
C GLN A 582 86.18 15.64 47.26
N LEU A 583 85.89 15.17 48.48
CA LEU A 583 84.55 14.73 48.89
C LEU A 583 83.55 15.89 48.97
N ASN A 584 83.96 17.06 49.49
CA ASN A 584 83.15 18.27 49.48
C ASN A 584 82.82 18.71 48.05
N GLN A 585 83.80 18.65 47.14
CA GLN A 585 83.62 18.98 45.73
C GLN A 585 82.70 17.97 45.03
N ASN A 586 82.90 16.66 45.23
CA ASN A 586 81.98 15.63 44.70
C ASN A 586 80.53 15.83 45.21
N LEU A 587 80.35 16.19 46.49
CA LEU A 587 79.03 16.51 47.05
C LEU A 587 78.43 17.81 46.49
N LYS A 588 79.28 18.79 46.15
CA LYS A 588 78.86 20.01 45.45
C LYS A 588 78.44 19.70 44.01
N ASP A 589 79.20 18.88 43.29
CA ASP A 589 78.91 18.48 41.91
C ASP A 589 77.64 17.62 41.82
N GLN A 590 77.40 16.74 42.81
CA GLN A 590 76.12 16.03 42.95
C GLN A 590 74.95 16.98 43.23
N ARG A 591 75.13 18.01 44.08
CA ARG A 591 74.09 19.03 44.31
C ARG A 591 73.81 19.83 43.05
N GLU A 592 74.84 20.32 42.36
CA GLU A 592 74.66 21.02 41.10
C GLU A 592 73.98 20.14 40.03
N LEU A 593 74.27 18.85 39.97
CA LEU A 593 73.58 17.91 39.08
C LEU A 593 72.12 17.70 39.49
N SER A 594 71.84 17.57 40.78
CA SER A 594 70.49 17.49 41.34
C SER A 594 69.68 18.76 41.05
N ASP A 595 70.29 19.94 41.19
CA ASP A 595 69.66 21.23 40.91
C ASP A 595 69.38 21.38 39.41
N LYS A 596 70.32 20.99 38.54
CA LYS A 596 70.12 20.96 37.08
C LYS A 596 69.00 19.99 36.68
N LEU A 597 68.91 18.82 37.30
CA LEU A 597 67.80 17.87 37.09
C LEU A 597 66.46 18.40 37.64
N SER A 598 66.47 19.11 38.77
CA SER A 598 65.29 19.75 39.37
C SER A 598 64.76 20.88 38.49
N VAL A 599 65.64 21.72 37.94
CA VAL A 599 65.28 22.75 36.94
C VAL A 599 64.72 22.09 35.67
N ASN A 600 65.38 21.07 35.11
CA ASN A 600 64.85 20.36 33.94
C ASN A 600 63.47 19.71 34.20
N LEU A 601 63.22 19.21 35.42
CA LEU A 601 61.91 18.70 35.82
C LEU A 601 60.88 19.82 35.98
N ALA A 602 61.27 20.97 36.52
CA ALA A 602 60.41 22.15 36.61
C ALA A 602 60.07 22.71 35.22
N ASP A 603 61.03 22.77 34.30
CA ASP A 603 60.84 23.21 32.92
C ASP A 603 59.91 22.26 32.16
N MET A 604 60.09 20.93 32.28
CA MET A 604 59.16 19.95 31.70
C MET A 604 57.77 20.03 32.34
N GLN A 605 57.67 20.26 33.65
CA GLN A 605 56.38 20.50 34.31
C GLN A 605 55.73 21.80 33.84
N GLU A 606 56.50 22.88 33.65
CA GLU A 606 56.00 24.14 33.11
C GLU A 606 55.60 24.00 31.63
N GLU A 607 56.28 23.16 30.84
CA GLU A 607 55.89 22.84 29.46
C GLU A 607 54.59 22.01 29.41
N ILE A 608 54.43 21.02 30.29
CA ILE A 608 53.17 20.27 30.47
C ILE A 608 52.04 21.21 30.96
N ILE A 609 52.34 22.19 31.82
CA ILE A 609 51.39 23.20 32.28
C ILE A 609 51.04 24.20 31.16
N LYS A 610 52.00 24.58 30.31
CA LYS A 610 51.77 25.40 29.10
C LYS A 610 50.91 24.66 28.07
N GLN A 611 51.06 23.34 27.94
CA GLN A 611 50.22 22.51 27.08
C GLN A 611 48.79 22.35 27.64
N SER A 612 48.62 22.25 28.97
CA SER A 612 47.31 22.00 29.61
C SER A 612 46.51 23.25 29.97
N ASN A 613 47.14 24.38 30.31
CA ASN A 613 46.49 25.64 30.73
C ASN A 613 46.83 26.84 29.81
N GLY A 614 47.04 26.58 28.52
CA GLY A 614 47.74 27.49 27.60
C GLY A 614 46.93 28.58 26.88
N LYS A 615 45.59 28.58 26.90
CA LYS A 615 44.69 29.64 26.36
C LYS A 615 43.19 29.31 26.51
N PRO A 616 42.31 30.26 26.87
CA PRO A 616 40.94 30.24 26.34
C PRO A 616 41.01 30.44 24.83
N PRO A 617 40.08 29.90 24.02
CA PRO A 617 40.18 30.01 22.56
C PRO A 617 40.17 31.48 22.12
N LYS A 618 41.37 32.00 21.82
CA LYS A 618 41.50 33.15 20.93
C LYS A 618 40.69 32.79 19.70
N ARG A 619 39.79 33.68 19.26
CA ARG A 619 39.10 33.54 17.99
C ARG A 619 40.16 33.26 16.92
N THR A 620 40.27 32.00 16.49
CA THR A 620 40.83 31.70 15.18
C THR A 620 40.04 32.55 14.20
N ALA A 621 40.72 33.10 13.20
CA ALA A 621 40.02 33.47 11.99
C ALA A 621 39.52 32.14 11.42
N VAL A 622 38.30 31.76 11.81
CA VAL A 622 37.61 30.54 11.38
C VAL A 622 37.79 30.49 9.88
N SER A 623 38.41 29.41 9.39
CA SER A 623 38.79 29.31 7.99
C SER A 623 37.56 29.60 7.12
N SER A 624 37.72 30.20 5.94
CA SER A 624 36.59 30.37 5.02
C SER A 624 35.89 29.01 4.75
N LEU A 625 36.67 27.92 4.75
CA LEU A 625 36.19 26.54 4.65
C LEU A 625 35.51 25.99 5.92
N GLU A 626 35.72 26.59 7.09
CA GLU A 626 35.03 26.25 8.35
C GLU A 626 33.78 27.13 8.54
N TYR A 627 33.83 28.41 8.17
CA TYR A 627 32.69 29.30 8.17
C TYR A 627 31.61 28.80 7.21
N THR A 628 31.97 28.50 5.96
CA THR A 628 31.03 27.90 4.99
C THR A 628 30.50 26.53 5.42
N LYS A 629 31.29 25.70 6.13
CA LYS A 629 30.76 24.46 6.73
C LYS A 629 29.73 24.74 7.84
N LEU A 630 29.94 25.76 8.65
CA LEU A 630 29.03 26.15 9.72
C LEU A 630 27.75 26.80 9.16
N GLU A 631 27.90 27.62 8.12
CA GLU A 631 26.83 28.29 7.38
C GLU A 631 25.94 27.26 6.66
N ASN A 632 26.52 26.34 5.88
CA ASN A 632 25.79 25.23 5.27
C ASN A 632 25.13 24.31 6.32
N ALA A 633 25.73 24.16 7.51
CA ALA A 633 25.15 23.38 8.61
C ALA A 633 23.98 24.12 9.31
N LEU A 634 24.04 25.45 9.40
CA LEU A 634 22.93 26.29 9.88
C LEU A 634 21.78 26.28 8.87
N GLU A 635 22.05 26.48 7.59
CA GLU A 635 21.05 26.39 6.50
C GLU A 635 20.39 24.99 6.46
N MET A 636 21.18 23.90 6.63
CA MET A 636 20.63 22.55 6.82
C MET A 636 19.75 22.39 8.07
N ILE A 637 20.00 23.14 9.14
CA ILE A 637 19.20 23.11 10.37
C ILE A 637 17.93 23.97 10.21
N GLU A 638 18.01 25.08 9.48
CA GLU A 638 16.87 25.96 9.17
C GLU A 638 15.91 25.27 8.20
N GLY A 639 16.39 24.72 7.08
CA GLY A 639 15.56 23.90 6.18
C GLY A 639 14.94 22.67 6.87
N LYS A 640 15.62 22.08 7.87
CA LYS A 640 15.02 21.03 8.72
C LYS A 640 13.95 21.57 9.67
N ARG A 641 14.10 22.78 10.22
CA ARG A 641 13.07 23.43 11.05
C ARG A 641 11.85 23.80 10.21
N GLU A 642 12.05 24.31 9.00
CA GLU A 642 10.99 24.59 8.03
C GLU A 642 10.24 23.31 7.64
N TYR A 643 10.96 22.23 7.29
CA TYR A 643 10.35 20.93 7.01
C TYR A 643 9.54 20.39 8.21
N ILE A 644 10.06 20.48 9.43
CA ILE A 644 9.35 20.10 10.66
C ILE A 644 8.09 20.96 10.85
N SER A 645 8.17 22.27 10.61
CA SER A 645 7.02 23.19 10.70
C SER A 645 5.94 22.86 9.66
N LEU A 646 6.34 22.63 8.40
CA LEU A 646 5.45 22.21 7.31
C LEU A 646 4.81 20.85 7.58
N TYR A 647 5.56 19.88 8.12
CA TYR A 647 5.03 18.58 8.52
C TYR A 647 4.00 18.70 9.66
N HIS A 648 4.28 19.52 10.68
CA HIS A 648 3.31 19.79 11.75
C HIS A 648 2.06 20.50 11.23
N HIS A 649 2.20 21.45 10.29
CA HIS A 649 1.07 22.14 9.67
C HIS A 649 0.23 21.18 8.79
N GLN A 650 0.88 20.38 7.95
CA GLN A 650 0.22 19.35 7.13
C GLN A 650 -0.52 18.33 8.00
N ARG A 651 0.09 17.89 9.11
CA ARG A 651 -0.55 17.00 10.08
C ARG A 651 -1.76 17.66 10.76
N ALA A 652 -1.67 18.93 11.13
CA ALA A 652 -2.79 19.68 11.69
C ALA A 652 -3.96 19.80 10.68
N LEU A 653 -3.67 20.10 9.41
CA LEU A 653 -4.69 20.15 8.34
C LEU A 653 -5.34 18.77 8.08
N LEU A 654 -4.56 17.69 8.12
CA LEU A 654 -5.10 16.33 8.01
C LEU A 654 -6.01 15.99 9.19
N GLN A 655 -5.59 16.32 10.42
CA GLN A 655 -6.42 16.12 11.62
C GLN A 655 -7.68 17.01 11.62
N GLN A 656 -7.61 18.22 11.07
CA GLN A 656 -8.77 19.09 10.90
C GLN A 656 -9.77 18.50 9.89
N ARG A 657 -9.30 18.01 8.74
CA ARG A 657 -10.15 17.34 7.74
C ARG A 657 -10.75 16.04 8.27
N GLU A 658 -9.99 15.28 9.05
CA GLU A 658 -10.48 14.07 9.72
C GLU A 658 -11.55 14.39 10.77
N ALA A 659 -11.37 15.44 11.57
CA ALA A 659 -12.38 15.95 12.49
C ALA A 659 -13.66 16.39 11.75
N GLN A 660 -13.55 17.24 10.73
CA GLN A 660 -14.69 17.68 9.91
C GLN A 660 -15.46 16.51 9.28
N LYS A 661 -14.74 15.48 8.79
CA LYS A 661 -15.38 14.26 8.27
C LYS A 661 -16.10 13.47 9.36
N ASN A 662 -15.50 13.35 10.54
CA ASN A 662 -16.12 12.65 11.68
C ASN A 662 -17.33 13.42 12.24
N ASP A 663 -17.29 14.76 12.25
CA ASP A 663 -18.42 15.62 12.61
C ASP A 663 -19.57 15.44 11.60
N TYR A 664 -19.28 15.43 10.30
CA TYR A 664 -20.27 15.18 9.24
C TYR A 664 -20.89 13.78 9.34
N ILE A 665 -20.08 12.73 9.57
CA ILE A 665 -20.58 11.38 9.85
C ILE A 665 -21.45 11.37 11.11
N SER A 666 -21.09 12.14 12.14
CA SER A 666 -21.84 12.26 13.39
C SER A 666 -23.11 13.12 13.25
N HIS A 667 -23.24 13.92 12.19
CA HIS A 667 -24.51 14.54 11.76
C HIS A 667 -25.38 13.50 11.05
N LEU A 668 -24.88 12.89 9.97
CA LEU A 668 -25.62 11.85 9.23
C LEU A 668 -26.11 10.68 10.11
N ALA A 669 -25.35 10.31 11.14
CA ALA A 669 -25.77 9.31 12.13
C ALA A 669 -26.99 9.76 12.95
N ARG A 670 -27.03 11.01 13.41
CA ARG A 670 -28.17 11.58 14.14
C ARG A 670 -29.38 11.77 13.25
N ASP A 671 -29.20 12.27 12.03
CA ASP A 671 -30.28 12.50 11.07
C ASP A 671 -30.92 11.14 10.67
N ARG A 672 -30.10 10.10 10.53
CA ARG A 672 -30.57 8.71 10.39
C ARG A 672 -31.32 8.23 11.63
N GLU A 673 -30.81 8.45 12.84
CA GLU A 673 -31.51 8.04 14.08
C GLU A 673 -32.85 8.77 14.24
N GLU A 674 -32.95 10.06 13.88
CA GLU A 674 -34.20 10.82 13.87
C GLU A 674 -35.20 10.23 12.87
N ILE A 675 -34.77 9.93 11.63
CA ILE A 675 -35.65 9.29 10.63
C ILE A 675 -36.04 7.88 11.06
N GLN A 676 -35.15 7.10 11.67
CA GLN A 676 -35.51 5.78 12.22
C GLN A 676 -36.52 5.89 13.38
N GLY A 677 -36.43 6.96 14.19
CA GLY A 677 -37.44 7.33 15.19
C GLY A 677 -38.79 7.69 14.57
N LYS A 678 -38.81 8.64 13.63
CA LYS A 678 -40.04 9.09 12.93
C LYS A 678 -40.71 7.95 12.14
N LEU A 679 -39.93 7.06 11.52
CA LEU A 679 -40.43 5.87 10.85
C LEU A 679 -41.06 4.87 11.84
N SER A 680 -40.49 4.74 13.04
CA SER A 680 -41.04 3.89 14.11
C SER A 680 -42.35 4.48 14.68
N GLU A 681 -42.42 5.80 14.88
CA GLU A 681 -43.66 6.49 15.27
C GLU A 681 -44.73 6.38 14.18
N LEU A 682 -44.35 6.56 12.92
CA LEU A 682 -45.24 6.36 11.76
C LEU A 682 -45.78 4.93 11.72
N GLN A 683 -44.94 3.91 11.95
CA GLN A 683 -45.36 2.51 12.00
C GLN A 683 -46.35 2.25 13.16
N LEU A 684 -46.11 2.84 14.34
CA LEU A 684 -47.03 2.76 15.48
C LEU A 684 -48.37 3.44 15.17
N LEU A 685 -48.37 4.64 14.58
CA LEU A 685 -49.59 5.36 14.21
C LEU A 685 -50.37 4.65 13.10
N VAL A 686 -49.70 4.06 12.11
CA VAL A 686 -50.35 3.24 11.07
C VAL A 686 -50.98 2.00 11.68
N MET A 687 -50.29 1.31 12.60
CA MET A 687 -50.83 0.15 13.31
C MET A 687 -52.00 0.53 14.23
N GLN A 688 -51.96 1.70 14.88
CA GLN A 688 -53.08 2.28 15.61
C GLN A 688 -54.27 2.58 14.69
N LEU A 689 -54.05 3.23 13.54
CA LEU A 689 -55.13 3.56 12.58
C LEU A 689 -55.75 2.31 11.94
N LEU A 690 -54.96 1.25 11.71
CA LEU A 690 -55.48 -0.05 11.30
C LEU A 690 -56.36 -0.68 12.39
N GLY A 691 -56.03 -0.49 13.67
CA GLY A 691 -56.86 -0.91 14.80
C GLY A 691 -58.15 -0.09 14.92
N GLU A 692 -58.04 1.24 14.86
CA GLU A 692 -59.18 2.17 14.88
C GLU A 692 -60.18 1.92 13.73
N LYS A 693 -59.73 1.34 12.62
CA LYS A 693 -60.55 0.94 11.48
C LYS A 693 -60.97 -0.53 11.46
N ASN A 694 -60.66 -1.31 12.51
CA ASN A 694 -60.90 -2.76 12.60
C ASN A 694 -60.30 -3.58 11.43
N MET A 695 -59.17 -3.14 10.88
CA MET A 695 -58.46 -3.76 9.75
C MET A 695 -57.26 -4.63 10.19
N LEU A 696 -56.96 -4.70 11.49
CA LEU A 696 -55.79 -5.43 12.02
C LEU A 696 -55.80 -6.93 11.70
N ASP A 697 -56.97 -7.58 11.71
CA ASP A 697 -57.08 -9.04 11.56
C ASP A 697 -56.49 -9.54 10.23
N HIS A 698 -56.75 -8.81 9.12
CA HIS A 698 -56.13 -9.12 7.82
C HIS A 698 -54.63 -8.78 7.74
N TYR A 699 -54.17 -7.78 8.50
CA TYR A 699 -52.76 -7.38 8.46
C TYR A 699 -51.86 -8.43 9.12
N HIS A 700 -52.36 -9.15 10.13
CA HIS A 700 -51.61 -10.22 10.78
C HIS A 700 -51.47 -11.46 9.88
N GLU A 701 -52.54 -11.86 9.17
CA GLU A 701 -52.50 -12.95 8.19
C GLU A 701 -51.54 -12.65 7.01
N GLN A 702 -51.56 -11.42 6.47
CA GLN A 702 -50.65 -11.03 5.39
C GLN A 702 -49.19 -10.90 5.85
N SER A 703 -48.92 -10.39 7.05
CA SER A 703 -47.55 -10.27 7.54
C SER A 703 -46.91 -11.63 7.81
N LEU A 704 -47.66 -12.59 8.38
CA LEU A 704 -47.17 -13.95 8.62
C LEU A 704 -46.89 -14.72 7.32
N THR A 705 -47.74 -14.56 6.31
CA THR A 705 -47.56 -15.21 5.00
C THR A 705 -46.47 -14.55 4.14
N GLY A 706 -46.20 -13.25 4.32
CA GLY A 706 -45.05 -12.57 3.73
C GLY A 706 -43.72 -13.07 4.29
N SER A 707 -43.55 -13.05 5.62
CA SER A 707 -42.29 -13.46 6.26
C SER A 707 -41.94 -14.92 6.03
N LEU A 708 -42.92 -15.84 5.93
CA LEU A 708 -42.62 -17.25 5.63
C LEU A 708 -42.04 -17.46 4.22
N ARG A 709 -42.39 -16.63 3.23
CA ARG A 709 -41.83 -16.74 1.87
C ARG A 709 -40.43 -16.18 1.73
N GLN A 710 -40.11 -15.11 2.46
CA GLN A 710 -38.80 -14.45 2.34
C GLN A 710 -37.67 -15.23 3.04
N LEU A 711 -38.00 -16.23 3.86
CA LEU A 711 -37.04 -17.10 4.56
C LEU A 711 -36.52 -18.29 3.74
N GLU A 712 -37.14 -18.64 2.61
CA GLU A 712 -36.63 -19.70 1.71
C GLU A 712 -35.68 -19.16 0.61
N GLU A 713 -35.71 -17.86 0.31
CA GLU A 713 -34.88 -17.23 -0.75
C GLU A 713 -33.71 -16.37 -0.23
N GLN A 714 -33.44 -16.33 1.08
CA GLN A 714 -32.29 -15.64 1.67
C GLN A 714 -31.30 -16.55 2.41
N GLN A 715 -31.01 -17.73 1.86
CA GLN A 715 -29.66 -18.29 1.99
C GLN A 715 -28.74 -17.73 0.90
N PHE A 716 -28.21 -16.52 1.13
CA PHE A 716 -26.78 -16.19 0.92
C PHE A 716 -26.43 -14.80 1.49
N GLN A 717 -25.25 -14.70 2.11
CA GLN A 717 -24.58 -13.45 2.53
C GLN A 717 -25.28 -12.53 3.55
N GLN A 718 -24.98 -12.76 4.83
CA GLN A 718 -24.37 -11.71 5.66
C GLN A 718 -23.31 -12.30 6.60
N TYR A 719 -22.27 -11.51 6.90
CA TYR A 719 -21.20 -11.88 7.84
C TYR A 719 -21.69 -11.83 9.30
N PRO A 720 -21.01 -12.54 10.22
CA PRO A 720 -20.45 -11.78 11.33
C PRO A 720 -19.03 -12.17 11.78
N THR A 721 -18.51 -11.30 12.63
CA THR A 721 -17.13 -11.13 13.14
C THR A 721 -16.60 -12.20 14.11
N ASN A 722 -15.26 -12.32 14.11
CA ASN A 722 -14.35 -12.57 15.26
C ASN A 722 -14.42 -13.89 16.07
N GLY A 723 -13.27 -14.57 16.16
CA GLY A 723 -12.96 -15.64 17.11
C GLY A 723 -11.60 -16.29 16.80
N HIS A 724 -10.85 -16.77 17.81
CA HIS A 724 -9.51 -17.36 17.65
C HIS A 724 -9.47 -18.84 18.10
N HIS A 725 -8.61 -19.64 17.43
CA HIS A 725 -8.05 -20.92 17.89
C HIS A 725 -9.01 -22.15 18.07
N PRO A 726 -8.48 -23.40 18.10
CA PRO A 726 -7.35 -23.93 17.32
C PRO A 726 -7.50 -25.39 16.81
N GLY A 727 -6.78 -25.74 15.74
CA GLY A 727 -5.92 -26.94 15.74
C GLY A 727 -6.44 -28.33 15.25
N ILE A 728 -5.72 -28.85 14.24
CA ILE A 728 -5.33 -30.26 14.02
C ILE A 728 -6.43 -31.31 13.71
N THR A 729 -6.54 -31.75 12.43
CA THR A 729 -6.15 -33.11 11.98
C THR A 729 -6.21 -33.27 10.45
N ASN A 730 -5.45 -34.24 9.90
CA ASN A 730 -5.23 -34.45 8.45
C ASN A 730 -6.44 -35.04 7.69
N GLY A 731 -6.50 -34.79 6.37
CA GLY A 731 -7.38 -35.52 5.42
C GLY A 731 -7.11 -35.16 3.96
N ASN A 732 -6.28 -35.95 3.27
CA ASN A 732 -5.72 -35.68 1.93
C ASN A 732 -6.75 -35.33 0.82
N ALA A 733 -6.35 -34.42 -0.08
CA ALA A 733 -6.72 -34.42 -1.49
C ALA A 733 -5.57 -33.82 -2.33
N ASP A 734 -5.25 -34.40 -3.48
CA ASP A 734 -4.03 -34.06 -4.25
C ASP A 734 -4.16 -32.75 -5.06
N TRP A 735 -3.06 -32.01 -5.12
CA TRP A 735 -2.85 -30.91 -6.07
C TRP A 735 -2.10 -31.42 -7.31
N PRO A 736 -2.57 -31.13 -8.54
CA PRO A 736 -1.80 -31.39 -9.76
C PRO A 736 -0.66 -30.36 -9.93
N ASP A 737 0.47 -30.85 -10.43
CA ASP A 737 1.74 -30.13 -10.61
C ASP A 737 1.66 -29.01 -11.67
N TYR A 738 2.52 -27.99 -11.52
CA TYR A 738 2.61 -26.82 -12.42
C TYR A 738 4.03 -26.72 -13.00
N THR A 739 4.33 -27.56 -13.99
CA THR A 739 5.64 -27.57 -14.66
C THR A 739 5.75 -26.45 -15.70
N SER A 740 6.68 -25.51 -15.50
CA SER A 740 7.02 -24.46 -16.45
C SER A 740 7.46 -24.99 -17.82
N SER A 741 7.10 -24.29 -18.90
CA SER A 741 7.82 -24.33 -20.17
C SER A 741 7.57 -23.03 -20.94
N GLU A 742 8.63 -22.24 -21.11
CA GLU A 742 8.67 -21.12 -22.05
C GLU A 742 8.92 -21.67 -23.46
N SER A 743 8.25 -21.12 -24.48
CA SER A 743 8.65 -21.33 -25.88
C SER A 743 8.12 -20.19 -26.75
N GLU A 744 9.03 -19.36 -27.24
CA GLU A 744 8.75 -18.36 -28.28
C GLU A 744 8.52 -19.03 -29.64
N ALA A 745 7.54 -18.57 -30.41
CA ALA A 745 7.40 -18.87 -31.83
C ALA A 745 6.58 -17.79 -32.54
N GLU A 746 7.21 -17.08 -33.47
CA GLU A 746 6.54 -16.19 -34.42
C GLU A 746 5.91 -17.01 -35.57
N SER A 747 4.82 -16.53 -36.18
CA SER A 747 4.56 -16.54 -37.64
C SER A 747 3.07 -16.29 -37.98
N GLU A 748 2.83 -15.14 -38.62
CA GLU A 748 2.00 -14.90 -39.81
C GLU A 748 0.54 -15.41 -39.97
N VAL A 749 -0.35 -14.46 -40.33
CA VAL A 749 -1.22 -14.41 -41.54
C VAL A 749 -2.02 -15.69 -41.90
N GLU A 750 -3.36 -15.69 -42.04
CA GLU A 750 -4.16 -14.85 -42.95
C GLU A 750 -5.67 -14.86 -42.59
N ALA A 751 -6.46 -13.99 -43.23
CA ALA A 751 -7.93 -13.94 -43.10
C ALA A 751 -8.64 -14.60 -44.29
N VAL A 752 -9.81 -15.22 -44.05
CA VAL A 752 -10.74 -15.65 -45.12
C VAL A 752 -12.14 -15.11 -44.84
N VAL A 753 -12.54 -14.12 -45.64
CA VAL A 753 -13.92 -13.60 -45.72
C VAL A 753 -14.69 -14.43 -46.75
N GLY A 754 -15.95 -14.80 -46.45
CA GLY A 754 -16.83 -15.54 -47.35
C GLY A 754 -18.32 -15.20 -47.10
N PRO A 755 -19.13 -14.87 -48.12
CA PRO A 755 -20.42 -14.17 -47.91
C PRO A 755 -21.66 -15.06 -48.07
N VAL A 756 -22.81 -14.57 -47.57
CA VAL A 756 -24.15 -15.03 -47.97
C VAL A 756 -25.10 -13.84 -48.17
N HIS A 757 -25.54 -13.67 -49.41
CA HIS A 757 -26.73 -12.95 -49.88
C HIS A 757 -27.40 -13.92 -50.90
N SER A 758 -28.68 -13.94 -51.21
CA SER A 758 -29.96 -13.57 -50.58
C SER A 758 -30.97 -13.54 -51.73
N ASP A 759 -31.92 -14.48 -51.79
CA ASP A 759 -33.10 -14.49 -52.68
C ASP A 759 -34.33 -14.82 -51.81
N ARG A 760 -35.48 -14.14 -51.85
CA ARG A 760 -36.49 -13.96 -52.93
C ARG A 760 -37.22 -15.27 -53.32
N ASN A 761 -38.56 -15.30 -53.51
CA ASN A 761 -39.57 -14.22 -53.58
C ASN A 761 -41.01 -14.71 -53.26
N GLU A 762 -41.94 -13.76 -52.98
CA GLU A 762 -43.43 -13.82 -53.21
C GLU A 762 -44.29 -14.94 -52.55
N SER A 763 -45.58 -14.76 -52.20
CA SER A 763 -46.58 -13.65 -52.23
C SER A 763 -47.70 -13.96 -51.18
N ALA A 764 -48.91 -13.36 -51.03
CA ALA A 764 -49.75 -12.38 -51.77
C ALA A 764 -50.82 -11.75 -50.82
N ALA A 765 -51.72 -10.91 -51.37
CA ALA A 765 -53.11 -10.57 -50.93
C ALA A 765 -53.35 -10.05 -49.48
N GLU A 766 -53.66 -8.76 -49.26
CA GLU A 766 -55.01 -8.10 -49.26
C GLU A 766 -55.79 -8.23 -47.92
N SER A 767 -56.64 -7.31 -47.45
CA SER A 767 -57.24 -6.10 -48.07
C SER A 767 -57.55 -4.95 -47.05
N ARG A 768 -58.30 -3.90 -47.45
CA ARG A 768 -58.52 -2.62 -46.70
C ARG A 768 -59.95 -2.40 -46.13
N LEU A 769 -60.02 -1.72 -44.97
CA LEU A 769 -61.03 -0.73 -44.47
C LEU A 769 -62.53 -1.11 -44.21
N HIS A 770 -63.01 -0.78 -42.98
CA HIS A 770 -64.30 -0.14 -42.52
C HIS A 770 -65.66 -0.27 -43.28
N PRO A 771 -66.83 0.08 -42.66
CA PRO A 771 -67.28 0.07 -41.24
C PRO A 771 -68.74 -0.49 -41.06
N GLY A 772 -69.35 -0.40 -39.86
CA GLY A 772 -70.84 -0.38 -39.69
C GLY A 772 -71.48 -1.21 -38.56
N ILE A 773 -72.67 -0.81 -38.11
CA ILE A 773 -73.56 -1.48 -37.12
C ILE A 773 -74.99 -1.57 -37.74
N PRO A 774 -75.79 -2.63 -37.50
CA PRO A 774 -76.89 -2.62 -36.49
C PRO A 774 -76.82 -3.85 -35.53
N GLU A 775 -77.33 -3.85 -34.29
CA GLU A 775 -78.73 -3.70 -33.81
C GLU A 775 -79.68 -4.87 -34.24
N SER A 776 -80.63 -5.35 -33.42
CA SER A 776 -81.11 -4.95 -32.07
C SER A 776 -81.97 -6.05 -31.36
N GLU A 777 -82.74 -5.62 -30.34
CA GLU A 777 -83.81 -6.36 -29.58
C GLU A 777 -83.30 -7.26 -28.43
N LYS A 778 -83.98 -7.48 -27.28
CA LYS A 778 -85.24 -6.98 -26.63
C LYS A 778 -85.17 -7.35 -25.11
N HIS A 779 -86.01 -6.96 -24.13
CA HIS A 779 -87.26 -6.16 -24.05
C HIS A 779 -87.45 -5.64 -22.58
N HIS A 780 -87.62 -4.32 -22.38
CA HIS A 780 -88.55 -3.65 -21.40
C HIS A 780 -88.47 -3.93 -19.87
N HIS A 781 -88.96 -3.13 -18.88
CA HIS A 781 -89.74 -1.86 -18.70
C HIS A 781 -89.38 -1.30 -17.27
N HIS A 782 -89.76 -0.12 -16.74
CA HIS A 782 -90.15 1.25 -17.17
C HIS A 782 -90.26 2.17 -15.89
N PRO A 783 -90.15 3.52 -15.94
CA PRO A 783 -89.94 4.37 -14.74
C PRO A 783 -91.09 5.38 -14.40
N HIS A 784 -90.77 6.47 -13.65
CA HIS A 784 -91.57 7.67 -13.21
C HIS A 784 -92.26 7.58 -11.81
N HIS A 785 -92.49 8.65 -11.00
CA HIS A 785 -92.10 10.09 -10.99
C HIS A 785 -92.33 10.77 -9.59
N HIS A 786 -91.53 11.81 -9.24
CA HIS A 786 -91.86 12.98 -8.33
C HIS A 786 -92.27 12.71 -6.84
N HIS A 787 -92.26 13.66 -5.86
CA HIS A 787 -91.84 15.09 -5.79
C HIS A 787 -91.40 15.55 -4.36
N HIS A 788 -90.91 16.81 -4.29
CA HIS A 788 -90.44 17.69 -3.21
C HIS A 788 -90.76 17.48 -1.68
N SER A 789 -89.66 17.57 -0.90
CA SER A 789 -89.35 18.60 0.13
C SER A 789 -90.15 18.76 1.45
N HIS A 790 -89.47 18.56 2.60
CA HIS A 790 -89.39 19.53 3.72
C HIS A 790 -88.19 19.22 4.66
N GLN A 791 -87.69 20.25 5.35
CA GLN A 791 -86.60 20.27 6.38
C GLN A 791 -87.24 20.34 7.82
N PRO A 792 -86.53 20.35 8.99
CA PRO A 792 -85.07 20.48 9.27
C PRO A 792 -84.45 19.66 10.48
N HIS A 793 -83.13 19.81 10.71
CA HIS A 793 -82.30 19.56 11.94
C HIS A 793 -82.34 18.16 12.64
N SER A 794 -81.33 17.67 13.40
CA SER A 794 -80.04 18.17 13.96
C SER A 794 -78.92 17.12 13.71
N GLU A 795 -77.64 17.40 13.44
CA GLU A 795 -76.53 18.00 14.25
C GLU A 795 -75.77 16.98 15.15
N GLU A 796 -74.45 17.18 15.35
CA GLU A 796 -73.42 16.27 15.95
C GLU A 796 -73.00 15.03 15.12
N GLN A 797 -71.73 14.60 14.99
CA GLN A 797 -70.40 15.13 15.36
C GLN A 797 -69.31 14.48 14.43
N PRO A 798 -68.46 15.23 13.67
CA PRO A 798 -67.38 14.64 12.86
C PRO A 798 -65.98 15.16 13.24
N ALA A 799 -65.34 14.61 14.28
CA ALA A 799 -64.11 15.22 14.85
C ALA A 799 -63.00 14.28 15.37
N LYS A 800 -63.17 12.94 15.38
CA LYS A 800 -62.20 12.02 16.01
C LYS A 800 -61.43 11.15 15.00
N ASP A 801 -62.13 10.56 14.04
CA ASP A 801 -61.66 9.46 13.19
C ASP A 801 -60.50 9.83 12.23
N ASN A 802 -60.20 11.13 12.07
CA ASN A 802 -59.12 11.63 11.23
C ASN A 802 -57.88 12.12 12.01
N HIS A 803 -57.88 12.10 13.36
CA HIS A 803 -56.74 12.64 14.13
C HIS A 803 -55.44 11.83 13.89
N THR A 804 -55.53 10.51 13.94
CA THR A 804 -54.42 9.59 13.67
C THR A 804 -53.96 9.68 12.21
N ALA A 805 -54.90 9.82 11.27
CA ALA A 805 -54.61 10.01 9.84
C ALA A 805 -53.85 11.33 9.57
N ASN A 806 -54.26 12.43 10.20
CA ASN A 806 -53.61 13.73 10.05
C ASN A 806 -52.19 13.74 10.65
N LYS A 807 -51.94 13.00 11.75
CA LYS A 807 -50.58 12.79 12.29
C LYS A 807 -49.68 12.02 11.34
N ILE A 808 -50.19 10.94 10.74
CA ILE A 808 -49.48 10.16 9.71
C ILE A 808 -49.07 11.04 8.53
N LEU A 809 -49.98 11.90 8.04
CA LEU A 809 -49.68 12.85 6.97
C LEU A 809 -48.64 13.92 7.38
N HIS A 810 -48.67 14.40 8.63
CA HIS A 810 -47.68 15.35 9.15
C HIS A 810 -46.27 14.73 9.20
N LEU A 811 -46.14 13.53 9.78
CA LEU A 811 -44.88 12.79 9.85
C LEU A 811 -44.33 12.43 8.47
N LEU A 812 -45.19 12.05 7.51
CA LEU A 812 -44.79 11.84 6.12
C LEU A 812 -44.28 13.13 5.46
N SER A 813 -44.88 14.29 5.76
CA SER A 813 -44.39 15.58 5.27
C SER A 813 -43.02 15.95 5.87
N GLU A 814 -42.82 15.72 7.17
CA GLU A 814 -41.51 15.95 7.81
C GLU A 814 -40.41 15.04 7.25
N ILE A 815 -40.69 13.75 7.06
CA ILE A 815 -39.74 12.81 6.46
C ILE A 815 -39.44 13.22 5.01
N GLY A 816 -40.45 13.66 4.25
CA GLY A 816 -40.31 14.17 2.87
C GLY A 816 -39.60 15.53 2.74
N HIS A 817 -39.35 16.23 3.84
CA HIS A 817 -38.62 17.51 3.88
C HIS A 817 -37.32 17.42 4.71
N SER A 818 -36.83 16.21 4.99
CA SER A 818 -35.59 16.01 5.74
C SER A 818 -34.35 16.13 4.83
N ASN A 819 -33.33 16.86 5.29
CA ASN A 819 -32.15 17.33 4.52
C ASN A 819 -31.30 16.25 3.79
N LEU A 820 -31.59 14.96 3.99
CA LEU A 820 -30.89 13.84 3.36
C LEU A 820 -31.17 13.67 1.86
N ILE A 821 -32.13 14.41 1.30
CA ILE A 821 -32.49 14.35 -0.13
C ILE A 821 -31.76 15.42 -0.96
N ASP A 822 -31.60 16.64 -0.44
CA ASP A 822 -31.14 17.79 -1.24
C ASP A 822 -29.60 17.96 -1.32
N HIS A 823 -28.81 17.45 -0.36
CA HIS A 823 -27.34 17.60 -0.37
C HIS A 823 -26.60 16.62 -1.31
N ASN A 824 -27.07 16.49 -2.56
CA ASN A 824 -26.41 15.75 -3.63
C ASN A 824 -26.15 16.65 -4.86
N MET A 825 -25.25 17.64 -4.72
CA MET A 825 -24.10 17.84 -5.64
C MET A 825 -23.19 19.02 -5.26
N ASP A 826 -23.73 20.17 -4.84
CA ASP A 826 -23.00 21.45 -4.94
C ASP A 826 -21.99 21.76 -3.81
N ASP A 827 -22.21 21.31 -2.57
CA ASP A 827 -21.41 21.73 -1.39
C ASP A 827 -19.97 21.20 -1.34
N CYS A 828 -19.51 20.46 -2.37
CA CYS A 828 -18.16 19.89 -2.43
C CYS A 828 -17.12 20.80 -3.10
N ILE A 829 -17.52 21.98 -3.60
CA ILE A 829 -16.62 22.95 -4.28
C ILE A 829 -15.99 23.89 -3.25
N ASP A 830 -14.90 23.46 -2.62
CA ASP A 830 -14.09 24.25 -1.67
C ASP A 830 -13.53 25.54 -2.34
N HIS A 831 -14.19 26.68 -2.10
CA HIS A 831 -13.99 27.96 -2.82
C HIS A 831 -12.67 28.69 -2.43
N ASN A 832 -11.53 28.10 -2.80
CA ASN A 832 -10.18 28.66 -2.56
C ASN A 832 -9.42 29.01 -3.85
N PHE A 833 -10.09 29.65 -4.81
CA PHE A 833 -9.43 30.23 -5.99
C PHE A 833 -8.91 31.64 -5.73
N LEU A 834 -7.59 31.79 -5.56
CA LEU A 834 -6.91 33.08 -5.63
C LEU A 834 -7.02 33.65 -7.06
N PRO A 835 -7.34 34.96 -7.24
CA PRO A 835 -7.55 35.53 -8.58
C PRO A 835 -6.34 35.39 -9.52
N CYS A 836 -6.56 34.80 -10.70
CA CYS A 836 -5.53 34.71 -11.73
C CYS A 836 -5.15 36.11 -12.24
N LYS A 837 -3.87 36.48 -12.10
CA LYS A 837 -3.34 37.81 -12.45
C LYS A 837 -3.41 38.18 -13.94
N TYR A 838 -3.86 37.26 -14.81
CA TYR A 838 -3.94 37.45 -16.26
C TYR A 838 -5.38 37.46 -16.81
N CYS A 839 -6.38 37.16 -15.98
CA CYS A 839 -7.79 37.15 -16.39
C CYS A 839 -8.45 38.49 -16.07
N LYS A 840 -8.57 39.38 -17.07
CA LYS A 840 -9.52 40.52 -16.99
C LYS A 840 -10.94 39.93 -17.05
N GLY A 841 -11.67 40.05 -15.96
CA GLY A 841 -12.90 39.28 -15.76
C GLY A 841 -14.09 39.73 -16.61
N GLN A 842 -14.84 38.76 -17.12
CA GLN A 842 -16.27 38.86 -17.36
C GLN A 842 -16.87 37.44 -17.36
N VAL A 843 -17.58 37.11 -16.28
CA VAL A 843 -18.56 36.02 -16.27
C VAL A 843 -19.83 36.65 -15.71
N HIS A 844 -20.83 36.81 -16.57
CA HIS A 844 -22.18 37.17 -16.13
C HIS A 844 -22.84 35.91 -15.58
N ILE A 845 -23.42 36.00 -14.39
CA ILE A 845 -24.35 34.99 -13.88
C ILE A 845 -25.69 35.22 -14.58
N VAL A 846 -26.32 34.12 -15.00
CA VAL A 846 -27.71 34.01 -15.48
C VAL A 846 -28.34 32.87 -14.71
#